data_AF-A0A3M1FI05-F1
#
_entry.id   AF-A0A3M1FI05-F1
#
_cell.length_a   1.000
_cell.length_b   1.000
_cell.length_c   1.000
_cell.angle_alpha   90.00
_cell.angle_beta   90.00
_cell.angle_gamma   90.00
#
_symmetry.space_group_name_H-M   'P 1'
#
loop_
_entity.id
_entity.type
_entity.pdbx_description
1 polymer ?
#
loop_
_entity_poly.entity_id
_entity_poly.type
_entity_poly.pdbx_seq_one_letter_code
_entity_poly.pdbx_strand_id
1 'polypeptide(L)'
;MEYAERIAEFARRLPKCTESRIVIERISPDLTERDGLPAPHDLCRSLSGERIVFHADPGLNFHIAAAASVLPEETTFLHADTDNLYRCAISRDANGHIEESWKTYPLEDLGLKSLFALYGTRVEILDMPLHRLIKHLRKTPIPAEVRSSLHFSGITKPKLDLAYERRGRLYGLIAVDGSSREERRQKVHDIEQYQRLLPRPYLTILSDNETILRNAELQGHWTIPATGEEGVRRLQAWLAKEVPSPGVTQDTGRKWEEPVAIERYRRDDWKSGGGKPLALCLGDDPSATLISLCTHWPQRTILFYDAHTPKIVEKAGVIRKWAHRLPVGTIDFVPTDHLGRGIRRWLSRENEEIRVDITPGTKAQSVALMTARRGEVWHLRNDLGAAKALLGSEKKSLIASDLLTQAWIMAGEIVDEGMSASDLEAVNPRMLDLLGRFLTDYLSAKEGESISFSGLRNMSLGNDCVKVDDSGASSFSKGGRKRSGSAPLSPHWVPVDVHWGKKHETGYLPLDGGYWFELLVGNAFHRAGVEEIRISMKLGWPTEEMARHVRWRKDPQSGQHVEEIFHTHNRAELDVVGRTGHRFLIVSCKVGKTEGGYVKVGKTEEDYVKVGKTEEDYVREIEAVARIFGRFTIPILARPWVDPKTVEESVAARGGVVRLGIREIAEPARLREILQKVFKARRLG
;
A
#
# COMPACT_ATOMS: atom_id res chain seq x y z
N MET A 1 -13.09 0.33 -21.72
CA MET A 1 -14.17 0.42 -22.73
C MET A 1 -15.24 -0.60 -22.47
N GLU A 2 -14.92 -1.88 -22.51
CA GLU A 2 -15.87 -2.96 -22.19
C GLU A 2 -16.66 -2.73 -20.88
N TYR A 3 -16.00 -2.27 -19.81
CA TYR A 3 -16.69 -1.93 -18.56
C TYR A 3 -17.66 -0.75 -18.67
N ALA A 4 -17.30 0.30 -19.41
CA ALA A 4 -18.16 1.46 -19.63
C ALA A 4 -19.38 1.08 -20.49
N GLU A 5 -19.16 0.25 -21.52
CA GLU A 5 -20.23 -0.29 -22.37
C GLU A 5 -21.17 -1.19 -21.57
N ARG A 6 -20.65 -2.05 -20.68
CA ARG A 6 -21.46 -2.83 -19.73
C ARG A 6 -22.33 -1.95 -18.84
N ILE A 7 -21.79 -0.84 -18.32
CA ILE A 7 -22.55 0.13 -17.52
C ILE A 7 -23.66 0.77 -18.36
N ALA A 8 -23.36 1.22 -19.58
CA ALA A 8 -24.38 1.83 -20.43
C ALA A 8 -25.45 0.83 -20.85
N GLU A 9 -25.09 -0.40 -21.17
CA GLU A 9 -26.04 -1.47 -21.48
C GLU A 9 -26.93 -1.78 -20.26
N PHE A 10 -26.33 -1.88 -19.07
CA PHE A 10 -27.08 -2.06 -17.82
C PHE A 10 -28.06 -0.90 -17.59
N ALA A 11 -27.58 0.34 -17.72
CA ALA A 11 -28.39 1.53 -17.53
C ALA A 11 -29.56 1.59 -18.52
N ARG A 12 -29.36 1.24 -19.79
CA ARG A 12 -30.45 1.18 -20.80
C ARG A 12 -31.56 0.18 -20.45
N ARG A 13 -31.27 -0.84 -19.64
CA ARG A 13 -32.26 -1.84 -19.19
C ARG A 13 -33.07 -1.37 -17.98
N LEU A 14 -32.72 -0.23 -17.36
CA LEU A 14 -33.45 0.30 -16.21
C LEU A 14 -34.75 1.00 -16.68
N PRO A 15 -35.91 0.73 -16.04
CA PRO A 15 -37.23 1.20 -16.49
C PRO A 15 -37.42 2.73 -16.65
N LYS A 16 -36.48 3.54 -16.14
CA LYS A 16 -36.51 5.02 -16.19
C LYS A 16 -35.42 5.63 -17.07
N CYS A 17 -34.51 4.83 -17.60
CA CYS A 17 -33.38 5.30 -18.41
C CYS A 17 -33.61 5.11 -19.92
N THR A 18 -34.70 4.43 -20.31
CA THR A 18 -35.07 4.20 -21.71
C THR A 18 -35.39 5.50 -22.47
N GLU A 19 -35.77 6.56 -21.76
CA GLU A 19 -36.03 7.89 -22.33
C GLU A 19 -34.80 8.82 -22.30
N SER A 20 -33.70 8.39 -21.69
CA SER A 20 -32.48 9.19 -21.55
C SER A 20 -31.42 8.81 -22.59
N ARG A 21 -30.86 9.80 -23.30
CA ARG A 21 -29.70 9.58 -24.17
C ARG A 21 -28.45 9.39 -23.32
N ILE A 22 -28.02 8.14 -23.14
CA ILE A 22 -26.75 7.82 -22.47
C ILE A 22 -25.61 8.00 -23.46
N VAL A 23 -24.82 9.05 -23.28
CA VAL A 23 -23.60 9.31 -24.06
C VAL A 23 -22.38 8.86 -23.24
N ILE A 24 -21.55 7.99 -23.82
CA ILE A 24 -20.24 7.65 -23.26
C ILE A 24 -19.20 8.38 -24.10
N GLU A 25 -18.52 9.35 -23.50
CA GLU A 25 -17.41 10.05 -24.15
C GLU A 25 -16.07 9.66 -23.53
N ARG A 26 -15.04 9.61 -24.37
CA ARG A 26 -13.66 9.44 -23.93
C ARG A 26 -13.02 10.81 -23.83
N ILE A 27 -12.46 11.13 -22.67
CA ILE A 27 -11.70 12.36 -22.46
C ILE A 27 -10.22 12.06 -22.66
N SER A 28 -9.48 12.99 -23.26
CA SER A 28 -8.04 12.85 -23.45
C SER A 28 -7.30 12.67 -22.10
N PRO A 29 -6.40 11.67 -21.98
CA PRO A 29 -5.64 11.43 -20.75
C PRO A 29 -4.61 12.53 -20.46
N ASP A 30 -4.24 13.31 -21.47
CA ASP A 30 -3.36 14.46 -21.33
C ASP A 30 -4.13 15.79 -21.18
N LEU A 31 -5.46 15.73 -21.16
CA LEU A 31 -6.38 16.87 -21.02
C LEU A 31 -6.22 17.95 -22.11
N THR A 32 -5.49 17.64 -23.17
CA THR A 32 -5.32 18.44 -24.38
C THR A 32 -6.02 17.75 -25.55
N GLU A 33 -6.35 18.48 -26.63
CA GLU A 33 -6.88 17.94 -27.91
C GLU A 33 -5.88 17.04 -28.69
N ARG A 34 -5.00 16.32 -27.98
CA ARG A 34 -4.14 15.30 -28.57
C ARG A 34 -4.93 13.99 -28.67
N ASP A 35 -4.63 13.23 -29.72
CA ASP A 35 -5.18 11.90 -30.01
C ASP A 35 -6.66 11.85 -30.43
N GLY A 36 -7.23 12.98 -30.88
CA GLY A 36 -8.61 13.03 -31.40
C GLY A 36 -9.69 12.82 -30.34
N LEU A 37 -9.35 12.95 -29.05
CA LEU A 37 -10.28 12.95 -27.94
C LEU A 37 -10.57 14.37 -27.48
N PRO A 38 -11.83 14.73 -27.17
CA PRO A 38 -12.16 16.07 -26.68
C PRO A 38 -11.43 16.37 -25.37
N ALA A 39 -10.97 17.61 -25.24
CA ALA A 39 -10.52 18.11 -23.96
C ALA A 39 -11.75 18.42 -23.08
N PRO A 40 -11.61 18.43 -21.74
CA PRO A 40 -12.74 18.70 -20.84
C PRO A 40 -13.49 20.01 -21.14
N HIS A 41 -12.78 21.01 -21.66
CA HIS A 41 -13.37 22.31 -21.99
C HIS A 41 -14.31 22.26 -23.20
N ASP A 42 -14.03 21.41 -24.19
CA ASP A 42 -14.88 21.26 -25.38
C ASP A 42 -16.19 20.55 -25.03
N LEU A 43 -16.12 19.56 -24.14
CA LEU A 43 -17.30 18.89 -23.59
C LEU A 43 -18.23 19.92 -22.94
N CYS A 44 -17.69 20.81 -22.10
CA CYS A 44 -18.51 21.77 -21.36
C CYS A 44 -19.09 22.90 -22.21
N ARG A 45 -18.41 23.32 -23.30
CA ARG A 45 -18.97 24.32 -24.23
C ARG A 45 -20.29 23.85 -24.85
N SER A 46 -20.42 22.55 -25.11
CA SER A 46 -21.64 21.97 -25.68
C SER A 46 -22.83 21.96 -24.72
N LEU A 47 -22.59 22.15 -23.43
CA LEU A 47 -23.58 22.06 -22.34
C LEU A 47 -24.07 23.43 -21.85
N SER A 48 -23.72 24.53 -22.53
CA SER A 48 -24.08 25.88 -22.10
C SER A 48 -25.59 26.11 -22.12
N GLY A 49 -26.16 26.61 -21.00
CA GLY A 49 -27.59 26.90 -20.86
C GLY A 49 -28.41 25.76 -20.25
N GLU A 50 -27.81 24.60 -20.00
CA GLU A 50 -28.48 23.47 -19.35
C GLU A 50 -28.17 23.40 -17.85
N ARG A 51 -29.07 22.77 -17.10
CA ARG A 51 -28.82 22.42 -15.70
C ARG A 51 -27.96 21.16 -15.64
N ILE A 52 -26.71 21.31 -15.24
CA ILE A 52 -25.75 20.21 -15.24
C ILE A 52 -25.75 19.48 -13.89
N VAL A 53 -25.79 18.15 -13.96
CA VAL A 53 -25.58 17.24 -12.85
C VAL A 53 -24.34 16.40 -13.15
N PHE A 54 -23.27 16.58 -12.38
CA PHE A 54 -21.98 15.95 -12.62
C PHE A 54 -21.68 14.89 -11.57
N HIS A 55 -21.54 13.63 -12.00
CA HIS A 55 -21.16 12.52 -11.13
C HIS A 55 -19.64 12.43 -11.02
N ALA A 56 -19.09 12.69 -9.84
CA ALA A 56 -17.66 12.96 -9.67
C ALA A 56 -16.83 11.77 -9.14
N ASP A 57 -17.40 10.58 -8.95
CA ASP A 57 -16.64 9.40 -8.49
C ASP A 57 -15.95 8.54 -9.57
N PRO A 58 -16.43 8.46 -10.83
CA PRO A 58 -15.75 7.69 -11.87
C PRO A 58 -14.40 8.31 -12.29
N GLY A 59 -13.41 7.48 -12.64
CA GLY A 59 -12.14 7.96 -13.22
C GLY A 59 -11.04 8.27 -12.19
N LEU A 60 -10.09 9.12 -12.57
CA LEU A 60 -8.95 9.58 -11.74
C LEU A 60 -9.21 11.00 -11.25
N ASN A 61 -8.67 11.37 -10.09
CA ASN A 61 -8.90 12.69 -9.48
C ASN A 61 -8.63 13.85 -10.44
N PHE A 62 -7.58 13.78 -11.26
CA PHE A 62 -7.25 14.86 -12.20
C PHE A 62 -8.22 14.98 -13.38
N HIS A 63 -8.81 13.89 -13.86
CA HIS A 63 -9.88 13.98 -14.87
C HIS A 63 -11.12 14.66 -14.27
N ILE A 64 -11.48 14.27 -13.04
CA ILE A 64 -12.62 14.83 -12.32
C ILE A 64 -12.40 16.31 -12.02
N ALA A 65 -11.23 16.69 -11.53
CA ALA A 65 -10.88 18.09 -11.29
C ALA A 65 -10.86 18.89 -12.60
N ALA A 66 -10.31 18.35 -13.69
CA ALA A 66 -10.28 19.05 -14.97
C ALA A 66 -11.70 19.34 -15.48
N ALA A 67 -12.62 18.36 -15.41
CA ALA A 67 -14.02 18.57 -15.73
C ALA A 67 -14.65 19.60 -14.78
N ALA A 68 -14.51 19.44 -13.46
CA ALA A 68 -15.05 20.38 -12.48
C ALA A 68 -14.53 21.83 -12.66
N SER A 69 -13.35 22.01 -13.26
CA SER A 69 -12.74 23.33 -13.48
C SER A 69 -13.40 24.18 -14.56
N VAL A 70 -14.19 23.55 -15.44
CA VAL A 70 -14.84 24.19 -16.60
C VAL A 70 -16.36 24.10 -16.53
N LEU A 71 -16.90 23.44 -15.51
CA LEU A 71 -18.33 23.35 -15.26
C LEU A 71 -18.86 24.68 -14.67
N PRO A 72 -20.10 25.10 -14.99
CA PRO A 72 -20.74 26.27 -14.38
C PRO A 72 -20.82 26.18 -12.86
N GLU A 73 -20.82 27.32 -12.16
CA GLU A 73 -20.89 27.35 -10.69
C GLU A 73 -22.17 26.70 -10.14
N GLU A 74 -23.27 26.75 -10.90
CA GLU A 74 -24.58 26.19 -10.55
C GLU A 74 -24.65 24.65 -10.72
N THR A 75 -23.54 24.03 -11.12
CA THR A 75 -23.46 22.59 -11.31
C THR A 75 -23.78 21.86 -10.01
N THR A 76 -24.67 20.88 -10.10
CA THR A 76 -24.93 19.96 -9.01
C THR A 76 -23.93 18.80 -9.09
N PHE A 77 -23.15 18.60 -8.03
CA PHE A 77 -22.21 17.49 -7.93
C PHE A 77 -22.86 16.30 -7.24
N LEU A 78 -22.68 15.12 -7.81
CA LEU A 78 -23.08 13.85 -7.22
C LEU A 78 -21.84 13.06 -6.78
N HIS A 79 -21.90 12.56 -5.55
CA HIS A 79 -20.90 11.70 -4.95
C HIS A 79 -21.58 10.51 -4.30
N ALA A 80 -21.14 9.29 -4.58
CA ALA A 80 -21.61 8.07 -3.97
C ALA A 80 -20.53 7.53 -3.04
N ASP A 81 -20.89 7.31 -1.78
CA ASP A 81 -20.09 6.47 -0.88
C ASP A 81 -20.59 5.02 -0.90
N THR A 82 -20.38 4.30 0.20
CA THR A 82 -20.82 2.92 0.38
C THR A 82 -22.33 2.76 0.50
N ASP A 83 -23.00 3.79 0.99
CA ASP A 83 -24.36 3.71 1.49
C ASP A 83 -25.30 4.73 0.86
N ASN A 84 -24.75 5.84 0.39
CA ASN A 84 -25.49 7.02 0.04
C ASN A 84 -24.95 7.67 -1.23
N LEU A 85 -25.88 8.20 -2.00
CA LEU A 85 -25.65 9.24 -2.99
C LEU A 85 -25.82 10.60 -2.31
N TYR A 86 -24.75 11.37 -2.26
CA TYR A 86 -24.74 12.76 -1.86
C TYR A 86 -24.89 13.66 -3.08
N ARG A 87 -25.75 14.66 -2.93
CA ARG A 87 -25.92 15.76 -3.85
C ARG A 87 -25.40 17.03 -3.20
N CYS A 88 -24.37 17.63 -3.79
CA CYS A 88 -23.86 18.95 -3.42
C CYS A 88 -24.32 19.97 -4.46
N ALA A 89 -25.09 20.96 -4.04
CA ALA A 89 -25.33 22.16 -4.82
C ALA A 89 -24.45 23.29 -4.25
N ILE A 90 -23.76 23.98 -5.13
CA ILE A 90 -22.96 25.15 -4.78
C ILE A 90 -23.78 26.38 -5.16
N SER A 91 -23.87 27.33 -4.24
CA SER A 91 -24.48 28.64 -4.46
C SER A 91 -23.62 29.73 -3.83
N ARG A 92 -23.93 30.99 -4.14
CA ARG A 92 -23.36 32.14 -3.43
C ARG A 92 -24.44 32.81 -2.59
N ASP A 93 -24.09 33.18 -1.37
CA ASP A 93 -24.94 34.03 -0.55
C ASP A 93 -24.98 35.47 -1.11
N ALA A 94 -25.80 36.34 -0.50
CA ALA A 94 -25.91 37.74 -0.89
C ALA A 94 -24.59 38.53 -0.79
N ASN A 95 -23.60 38.02 -0.06
CA ASN A 95 -22.26 38.61 0.09
C ASN A 95 -21.23 37.98 -0.87
N GLY A 96 -21.66 37.07 -1.75
CA GLY A 96 -20.78 36.36 -2.67
C GLY A 96 -20.01 35.20 -2.03
N HIS A 97 -20.24 34.88 -0.76
CA HIS A 97 -19.62 33.73 -0.11
C HIS A 97 -20.21 32.43 -0.65
N ILE A 98 -19.35 31.42 -0.78
CA ILE A 98 -19.75 30.11 -1.25
C ILE A 98 -20.56 29.40 -0.14
N GLU A 99 -21.78 29.00 -0.47
CA GLU A 99 -22.62 28.11 0.32
C GLU A 99 -22.73 26.74 -0.35
N GLU A 100 -22.71 25.70 0.47
CA GLU A 100 -22.87 24.32 0.02
C GLU A 100 -24.16 23.75 0.62
N SER A 101 -25.07 23.30 -0.24
CA SER A 101 -26.27 22.57 0.16
C SER A 101 -26.07 21.09 -0.13
N TRP A 102 -26.00 20.28 0.93
CA TRP A 102 -25.85 18.83 0.85
C TRP A 102 -27.18 18.13 1.07
N LYS A 103 -27.53 17.19 0.19
CA LYS A 103 -28.62 16.24 0.37
C LYS A 103 -28.09 14.82 0.26
N THR A 104 -28.65 13.91 1.05
CA THR A 104 -28.24 12.52 1.10
C THR A 104 -29.41 11.65 0.67
N TYR A 105 -29.15 10.69 -0.21
CA TYR A 105 -30.10 9.71 -0.70
C TYR A 105 -29.51 8.32 -0.48
N PRO A 106 -30.21 7.39 0.19
CA PRO A 106 -29.70 6.02 0.31
C PRO A 106 -29.60 5.38 -1.08
N LEU A 107 -28.52 4.64 -1.32
CA LEU A 107 -28.39 3.84 -2.54
C LEU A 107 -29.38 2.66 -2.51
N GLU A 108 -29.78 2.20 -3.69
CA GLU A 108 -30.65 1.03 -3.88
C GLU A 108 -29.83 -0.26 -4.03
N ASP A 109 -30.39 -1.39 -3.59
CA ASP A 109 -29.81 -2.73 -3.77
C ASP A 109 -29.94 -3.16 -5.24
N LEU A 110 -28.83 -3.51 -5.88
CA LEU A 110 -28.80 -4.01 -7.26
C LEU A 110 -29.19 -5.50 -7.36
N GLY A 111 -28.98 -6.24 -6.27
CA GLY A 111 -28.94 -7.70 -6.23
C GLY A 111 -27.62 -8.28 -6.76
N LEU A 112 -27.20 -9.42 -6.20
CA LEU A 112 -25.94 -10.10 -6.55
C LEU A 112 -25.82 -10.40 -8.06
N LYS A 113 -26.91 -10.84 -8.70
CA LYS A 113 -26.93 -11.17 -10.13
C LYS A 113 -26.56 -9.96 -10.99
N SER A 114 -27.17 -8.81 -10.71
CA SER A 114 -26.91 -7.55 -11.42
C SER A 114 -25.50 -7.06 -11.15
N LEU A 115 -25.06 -7.14 -9.88
CA LEU A 115 -23.70 -6.78 -9.48
C LEU A 115 -22.67 -7.58 -10.29
N PHE A 116 -22.75 -8.90 -10.29
CA PHE A 116 -21.78 -9.74 -11.01
C PHE A 116 -21.85 -9.58 -12.52
N ALA A 117 -23.03 -9.37 -13.09
CA ALA A 117 -23.18 -9.04 -14.50
C ALA A 117 -22.44 -7.74 -14.86
N LEU A 118 -22.52 -6.72 -14.02
CA LEU A 118 -21.85 -5.43 -14.21
C LEU A 118 -20.31 -5.57 -14.20
N TYR A 119 -19.80 -6.43 -13.32
CA TYR A 119 -18.36 -6.75 -13.26
C TYR A 119 -17.91 -7.82 -14.27
N GLY A 120 -18.81 -8.37 -15.09
CA GLY A 120 -18.49 -9.46 -16.02
C GLY A 120 -17.97 -10.71 -15.31
N THR A 121 -18.28 -10.86 -14.02
CA THR A 121 -17.72 -11.91 -13.18
C THR A 121 -18.65 -13.12 -13.18
N ARG A 122 -18.11 -14.28 -13.56
CA ARG A 122 -18.84 -15.54 -13.45
C ARG A 122 -18.73 -16.05 -12.03
N VAL A 123 -19.89 -16.28 -11.43
CA VAL A 123 -20.00 -16.77 -10.06
C VAL A 123 -20.70 -18.11 -10.09
N GLU A 124 -20.05 -19.08 -9.45
CA GLU A 124 -20.56 -20.43 -9.27
C GLU A 124 -21.10 -20.51 -7.84
N ILE A 125 -22.35 -20.95 -7.72
CA ILE A 125 -22.93 -21.30 -6.42
C ILE A 125 -22.69 -22.79 -6.26
N LEU A 126 -21.83 -23.15 -5.31
CA LEU A 126 -21.55 -24.53 -5.00
C LEU A 126 -22.54 -25.00 -3.93
N ASP A 127 -23.22 -26.13 -4.18
CA ASP A 127 -24.10 -26.76 -3.18
C ASP A 127 -23.24 -27.47 -2.12
N MET A 128 -22.71 -26.65 -1.21
CA MET A 128 -21.79 -27.06 -0.16
C MET A 128 -22.46 -26.83 1.20
N PRO A 129 -22.24 -27.72 2.18
CA PRO A 129 -22.77 -27.53 3.51
C PRO A 129 -22.24 -26.23 4.14
N LEU A 130 -23.12 -25.54 4.85
CA LEU A 130 -22.78 -24.31 5.56
C LEU A 130 -21.66 -24.56 6.57
N HIS A 131 -20.73 -23.61 6.69
CA HIS A 131 -19.62 -23.70 7.63
C HIS A 131 -20.10 -23.99 9.07
N ARG A 132 -19.42 -24.89 9.78
CA ARG A 132 -19.81 -25.36 11.13
C ARG A 132 -20.06 -24.21 12.10
N LEU A 133 -19.17 -23.23 12.14
CA LEU A 133 -19.30 -22.06 13.01
C LEU A 133 -20.58 -21.25 12.75
N ILE A 134 -20.94 -21.06 11.48
CA ILE A 134 -22.19 -20.37 11.11
C ILE A 134 -23.39 -21.21 11.54
N LYS A 135 -23.36 -22.52 11.29
CA LYS A 135 -24.41 -23.44 11.72
C LYS A 135 -24.62 -23.41 13.24
N HIS A 136 -23.54 -23.26 14.02
CA HIS A 136 -23.60 -23.19 15.47
C HIS A 136 -24.24 -21.89 15.98
N LEU A 137 -23.89 -20.75 15.39
CA LEU A 137 -24.38 -19.45 15.85
C LEU A 137 -25.78 -19.08 15.32
N ARG A 138 -26.20 -19.68 14.20
CA ARG A 138 -27.43 -19.30 13.52
C ARG A 138 -28.66 -19.78 14.29
N LYS A 139 -29.51 -18.83 14.73
CA LYS A 139 -30.82 -19.09 15.35
C LYS A 139 -32.01 -18.95 14.38
N THR A 140 -31.81 -18.34 13.22
CA THR A 140 -32.84 -18.02 12.24
C THR A 140 -32.50 -18.60 10.86
N PRO A 141 -33.47 -18.81 9.95
CA PRO A 141 -33.16 -19.18 8.57
C PRO A 141 -32.27 -18.13 7.87
N ILE A 142 -31.43 -18.56 6.94
CA ILE A 142 -30.68 -17.62 6.07
C ILE A 142 -31.69 -16.95 5.12
N PRO A 143 -31.72 -15.61 5.02
CA PRO A 143 -32.60 -14.92 4.08
C PRO A 143 -32.33 -15.34 2.62
N ALA A 144 -33.36 -15.33 1.77
CA ALA A 144 -33.28 -15.86 0.40
C ALA A 144 -32.29 -15.09 -0.50
N GLU A 145 -32.05 -13.82 -0.17
CA GLU A 145 -31.13 -12.91 -0.82
C GLU A 145 -29.66 -13.13 -0.42
N VAL A 146 -29.40 -13.83 0.69
CA VAL A 146 -28.06 -14.22 1.12
C VAL A 146 -27.71 -15.55 0.44
N ARG A 147 -26.60 -15.57 -0.29
CA ARG A 147 -26.06 -16.76 -0.96
C ARG A 147 -25.00 -17.40 -0.10
N SER A 148 -25.04 -18.72 0.01
CA SER A 148 -23.99 -19.52 0.62
C SER A 148 -22.96 -19.96 -0.41
N SER A 149 -21.72 -20.16 0.04
CA SER A 149 -20.68 -20.87 -0.72
C SER A 149 -20.42 -20.25 -2.11
N LEU A 150 -20.19 -18.95 -2.13
CA LEU A 150 -19.96 -18.20 -3.36
C LEU A 150 -18.52 -18.42 -3.88
N HIS A 151 -18.40 -18.91 -5.12
CA HIS A 151 -17.12 -19.17 -5.78
C HIS A 151 -16.97 -18.31 -7.05
N PHE A 152 -15.79 -17.73 -7.26
CA PHE A 152 -15.50 -16.89 -8.41
C PHE A 152 -14.72 -17.68 -9.46
N SER A 153 -15.23 -17.76 -10.68
CA SER A 153 -14.61 -18.56 -11.73
C SER A 153 -13.20 -18.03 -12.06
N GLY A 154 -12.21 -18.91 -12.07
CA GLY A 154 -10.79 -18.56 -12.25
C GLY A 154 -10.01 -18.23 -10.96
N ILE A 155 -10.66 -18.27 -9.79
CA ILE A 155 -10.00 -18.08 -8.49
C ILE A 155 -10.19 -19.36 -7.68
N THR A 156 -9.12 -20.16 -7.54
CA THR A 156 -9.19 -21.47 -6.87
C THR A 156 -9.51 -21.40 -5.38
N LYS A 157 -9.07 -20.32 -4.71
CA LYS A 157 -9.35 -19.97 -3.32
C LYS A 157 -9.11 -18.47 -3.16
N PRO A 158 -9.74 -17.82 -2.17
CA PRO A 158 -10.74 -18.31 -1.19
C PRO A 158 -12.22 -18.34 -1.66
N LYS A 159 -13.10 -19.02 -0.88
CA LYS A 159 -14.59 -19.04 -1.03
C LYS A 159 -15.30 -18.16 0.02
N LEU A 160 -16.39 -17.47 -0.35
CA LEU A 160 -17.21 -16.71 0.61
C LEU A 160 -18.26 -17.66 1.21
N ASP A 161 -18.26 -17.85 2.52
CA ASP A 161 -19.20 -18.77 3.18
C ASP A 161 -20.63 -18.25 3.09
N LEU A 162 -20.81 -16.94 3.27
CA LEU A 162 -22.05 -16.23 2.95
C LEU A 162 -21.72 -14.96 2.18
N ALA A 163 -22.63 -14.55 1.30
CA ALA A 163 -22.53 -13.29 0.61
C ALA A 163 -23.91 -12.70 0.33
N TYR A 164 -24.03 -11.38 0.41
CA TYR A 164 -25.17 -10.67 -0.13
C TYR A 164 -24.71 -9.40 -0.83
N GLU A 165 -25.60 -8.85 -1.64
CA GLU A 165 -25.44 -7.52 -2.18
C GLU A 165 -26.30 -6.56 -1.35
N ARG A 166 -25.70 -5.39 -1.09
CA ARG A 166 -26.36 -4.22 -0.52
C ARG A 166 -25.77 -3.00 -1.19
N ARG A 167 -26.61 -2.12 -1.73
CA ARG A 167 -26.22 -0.79 -2.23
C ARG A 167 -25.09 -0.78 -3.27
N GLY A 168 -25.11 -1.74 -4.19
CA GLY A 168 -24.10 -1.92 -5.23
C GLY A 168 -22.78 -2.51 -4.75
N ARG A 169 -22.73 -3.07 -3.53
CA ARG A 169 -21.52 -3.63 -2.92
C ARG A 169 -21.74 -5.07 -2.51
N LEU A 170 -20.68 -5.87 -2.67
CA LEU A 170 -20.64 -7.25 -2.21
C LEU A 170 -20.23 -7.28 -0.74
N TYR A 171 -21.09 -7.80 0.13
CA TYR A 171 -20.75 -8.12 1.51
C TYR A 171 -20.50 -9.63 1.58
N GLY A 172 -19.28 -10.00 1.97
CA GLY A 172 -18.84 -11.39 2.11
C GLY A 172 -18.56 -11.71 3.57
N LEU A 173 -19.01 -12.86 4.05
CA LEU A 173 -18.63 -13.41 5.34
C LEU A 173 -17.71 -14.61 5.12
N ILE A 174 -16.60 -14.61 5.85
CA ILE A 174 -15.60 -15.67 5.83
C ILE A 174 -15.50 -16.22 7.25
N ALA A 175 -15.77 -17.51 7.38
CA ALA A 175 -15.57 -18.25 8.61
C ALA A 175 -14.14 -18.81 8.67
N VAL A 176 -13.44 -18.49 9.74
CA VAL A 176 -12.08 -18.91 10.02
C VAL A 176 -12.13 -19.75 11.30
N ASP A 177 -12.34 -21.05 11.13
CA ASP A 177 -11.95 -22.02 12.15
C ASP A 177 -10.43 -22.26 12.09
N GLY A 178 -9.85 -22.69 13.20
CA GLY A 178 -8.43 -22.96 13.22
C GLY A 178 -8.07 -24.15 14.06
N SER A 179 -7.66 -25.23 13.40
CA SER A 179 -6.85 -26.28 14.02
C SER A 179 -5.35 -25.91 14.02
N SER A 180 -4.85 -25.13 13.04
CA SER A 180 -3.42 -24.76 12.95
C SER A 180 -3.13 -23.26 12.72
N ARG A 181 -1.93 -22.81 13.11
CA ARG A 181 -1.44 -21.42 12.95
C ARG A 181 -1.23 -21.04 11.47
N GLU A 182 -0.72 -21.96 10.66
CA GLU A 182 -0.53 -21.79 9.21
C GLU A 182 -1.86 -21.57 8.49
N GLU A 183 -2.89 -22.36 8.79
CA GLU A 183 -4.20 -22.21 8.16
C GLU A 183 -4.84 -20.86 8.49
N ARG A 184 -4.71 -20.40 9.75
CA ARG A 184 -5.14 -19.07 10.18
C ARG A 184 -4.44 -17.96 9.40
N ARG A 185 -3.11 -18.06 9.23
CA ARG A 185 -2.32 -17.09 8.44
C ARG A 185 -2.73 -17.08 6.97
N GLN A 186 -2.93 -18.26 6.38
CA GLN A 186 -3.37 -18.38 4.99
C GLN A 186 -4.75 -17.76 4.81
N LYS A 187 -5.73 -18.06 5.68
CA LYS A 187 -7.08 -17.46 5.63
C LYS A 187 -7.05 -15.94 5.82
N VAL A 188 -6.20 -15.41 6.71
CA VAL A 188 -6.02 -13.96 6.84
C VAL A 188 -5.47 -13.33 5.57
N HIS A 189 -4.55 -14.01 4.89
CA HIS A 189 -4.01 -13.51 3.64
C HIS A 189 -5.00 -13.64 2.47
N ASP A 190 -5.80 -14.70 2.46
CA ASP A 190 -6.90 -14.90 1.52
C ASP A 190 -7.91 -13.72 1.56
N ILE A 191 -8.16 -13.15 2.76
CA ILE A 191 -8.92 -11.88 2.94
C ILE A 191 -8.28 -10.73 2.15
N GLU A 192 -6.95 -10.60 2.15
CA GLU A 192 -6.25 -9.57 1.37
C GLU A 192 -6.36 -9.81 -0.14
N GLN A 193 -6.43 -11.07 -0.58
CA GLN A 193 -6.64 -11.41 -1.99
C GLN A 193 -8.06 -11.04 -2.44
N TYR A 194 -9.08 -11.25 -1.61
CA TYR A 194 -10.44 -10.81 -1.90
C TYR A 194 -10.54 -9.31 -2.16
N GLN A 195 -9.78 -8.49 -1.42
CA GLN A 195 -9.75 -7.04 -1.66
C GLN A 195 -9.22 -6.69 -3.07
N ARG A 196 -8.48 -7.59 -3.73
CA ARG A 196 -8.01 -7.43 -5.12
C ARG A 196 -9.03 -7.91 -6.15
N LEU A 197 -10.00 -8.72 -5.75
CA LEU A 197 -11.06 -9.20 -6.63
C LEU A 197 -12.10 -8.10 -6.87
N LEU A 198 -12.61 -8.06 -8.10
CA LEU A 198 -13.75 -7.23 -8.45
C LEU A 198 -15.02 -8.07 -8.29
N PRO A 199 -16.06 -7.57 -7.58
CA PRO A 199 -16.17 -6.30 -6.86
C PRO A 199 -15.49 -6.34 -5.49
N ARG A 200 -14.63 -5.36 -5.15
CA ARG A 200 -13.93 -5.25 -3.84
C ARG A 200 -14.91 -5.47 -2.68
N PRO A 201 -14.94 -6.65 -2.04
CA PRO A 201 -15.99 -6.99 -1.11
C PRO A 201 -15.75 -6.36 0.26
N TYR A 202 -16.82 -6.08 0.97
CA TYR A 202 -16.78 -5.84 2.40
C TYR A 202 -16.79 -7.17 3.13
N LEU A 203 -15.64 -7.50 3.70
CA LEU A 203 -15.42 -8.77 4.36
C LEU A 203 -15.74 -8.66 5.84
N THR A 204 -16.55 -9.61 6.31
CA THR A 204 -16.83 -9.87 7.72
C THR A 204 -16.14 -11.17 8.12
N ILE A 205 -15.33 -11.11 9.18
CA ILE A 205 -14.55 -12.26 9.63
C ILE A 205 -15.21 -12.89 10.85
N LEU A 206 -15.60 -14.15 10.70
CA LEU A 206 -16.18 -14.94 11.78
C LEU A 206 -15.13 -15.92 12.29
N SER A 207 -14.73 -15.84 13.55
CA SER A 207 -13.68 -16.70 14.11
C SER A 207 -13.86 -16.91 15.61
N ASP A 208 -13.43 -18.07 16.11
CA ASP A 208 -13.28 -18.34 17.55
C ASP A 208 -11.96 -17.78 18.10
N ASN A 209 -11.08 -17.27 17.24
CA ASN A 209 -9.78 -16.74 17.63
C ASN A 209 -9.79 -15.22 17.74
N GLU A 210 -9.67 -14.72 18.98
CA GLU A 210 -9.66 -13.28 19.28
C GLU A 210 -8.54 -12.51 18.56
N THR A 211 -7.36 -13.12 18.35
CA THR A 211 -6.25 -12.46 17.63
C THR A 211 -6.60 -12.23 16.16
N ILE A 212 -7.29 -13.18 15.52
CA ILE A 212 -7.75 -13.02 14.13
C ILE A 212 -8.78 -11.91 14.04
N LEU A 213 -9.78 -11.92 14.92
CA LEU A 213 -10.82 -10.88 14.94
C LEU A 213 -10.17 -9.51 15.14
N ARG A 214 -9.28 -9.36 16.11
CA ARG A 214 -8.60 -8.09 16.37
C ARG A 214 -7.77 -7.60 15.19
N ASN A 215 -7.04 -8.50 14.52
CA ASN A 215 -6.27 -8.14 13.34
C ASN A 215 -7.18 -7.71 12.18
N ALA A 216 -8.31 -8.42 11.99
CA ALA A 216 -9.31 -8.06 11.00
C ALA A 216 -9.92 -6.68 11.30
N GLU A 217 -10.25 -6.38 12.56
CA GLU A 217 -10.73 -5.06 12.99
C GLU A 217 -9.71 -3.95 12.74
N LEU A 218 -8.42 -4.21 13.00
CA LEU A 218 -7.34 -3.26 12.68
C LEU A 218 -7.22 -2.99 11.18
N GLN A 219 -7.59 -3.97 10.35
CA GLN A 219 -7.67 -3.83 8.89
C GLN A 219 -9.00 -3.20 8.42
N GLY A 220 -9.91 -2.84 9.34
CA GLY A 220 -11.20 -2.23 9.03
C GLY A 220 -12.30 -3.21 8.64
N HIS A 221 -12.10 -4.50 8.89
CA HIS A 221 -13.13 -5.53 8.69
C HIS A 221 -14.10 -5.59 9.87
N TRP A 222 -15.35 -5.94 9.58
CA TRP A 222 -16.30 -6.27 10.63
C TRP A 222 -16.07 -7.69 11.12
N THR A 223 -16.34 -7.96 12.39
CA THR A 223 -15.95 -9.22 13.04
C THR A 223 -17.07 -9.82 13.85
N ILE A 224 -17.16 -11.14 13.83
CA ILE A 224 -18.16 -11.93 14.55
C ILE A 224 -17.42 -12.98 15.38
N PRO A 225 -17.42 -12.89 16.72
CA PRO A 225 -16.89 -13.95 17.55
C PRO A 225 -17.70 -15.23 17.33
N ALA A 226 -17.05 -16.37 17.16
CA ALA A 226 -17.73 -17.63 16.86
C ALA A 226 -18.43 -18.27 18.07
N THR A 227 -18.38 -17.61 19.24
CA THR A 227 -18.93 -18.09 20.51
C THR A 227 -19.65 -16.97 21.25
N GLY A 228 -20.50 -17.34 22.22
CA GLY A 228 -21.22 -16.42 23.09
C GLY A 228 -22.42 -15.71 22.45
N GLU A 229 -23.16 -14.97 23.26
CA GLU A 229 -24.36 -14.24 22.81
C GLU A 229 -24.03 -13.11 21.83
N GLU A 230 -22.87 -12.49 21.98
CA GLU A 230 -22.41 -11.43 21.07
C GLU A 230 -22.18 -11.94 19.65
N GLY A 231 -21.61 -13.14 19.50
CA GLY A 231 -21.43 -13.80 18.21
C GLY A 231 -22.77 -14.04 17.49
N VAL A 232 -23.75 -14.52 18.26
CA VAL A 232 -25.12 -14.71 17.76
C VAL A 232 -25.71 -13.36 17.33
N ARG A 233 -25.66 -12.34 18.20
CA ARG A 233 -26.22 -11.02 17.93
C ARG A 233 -25.62 -10.40 16.67
N ARG A 234 -24.29 -10.40 16.53
CA ARG A 234 -23.62 -9.86 15.34
C ARG A 234 -23.91 -10.65 14.07
N LEU A 235 -24.00 -11.99 14.14
CA LEU A 235 -24.41 -12.79 12.98
C LEU A 235 -25.85 -12.48 12.56
N GLN A 236 -26.77 -12.27 13.51
CA GLN A 236 -28.14 -11.87 13.20
C GLN A 236 -28.19 -10.50 12.54
N ALA A 237 -27.46 -9.51 13.07
CA ALA A 237 -27.32 -8.20 12.43
C ALA A 237 -26.70 -8.32 11.02
N TRP A 238 -25.71 -9.21 10.83
CA TRP A 238 -25.14 -9.47 9.50
C TRP A 238 -26.20 -9.98 8.52
N LEU A 239 -26.99 -10.98 8.93
CA LEU A 239 -28.06 -11.59 8.12
C LEU A 239 -29.19 -10.59 7.84
N ALA A 240 -29.50 -9.70 8.78
CA ALA A 240 -30.44 -8.60 8.61
C ALA A 240 -29.90 -7.45 7.74
N LYS A 241 -28.68 -7.58 7.21
CA LYS A 241 -27.96 -6.55 6.45
C LYS A 241 -27.71 -5.26 7.24
N GLU A 242 -27.62 -5.33 8.56
CA GLU A 242 -27.36 -4.20 9.47
C GLU A 242 -25.85 -4.01 9.75
N VAL A 243 -25.00 -4.53 8.86
CA VAL A 243 -23.55 -4.31 8.94
C VAL A 243 -23.29 -2.81 8.82
N PRO A 244 -22.55 -2.20 9.76
CA PRO A 244 -22.17 -0.81 9.62
C PRO A 244 -21.25 -0.65 8.41
N SER A 245 -21.33 0.51 7.76
CA SER A 245 -20.35 0.84 6.72
C SER A 245 -18.93 0.80 7.29
N PRO A 246 -17.95 0.29 6.54
CA PRO A 246 -16.56 0.27 6.99
C PRO A 246 -16.10 1.67 7.39
N GLY A 247 -15.45 1.78 8.55
CA GLY A 247 -15.04 3.07 9.13
C GLY A 247 -16.09 3.74 10.02
N VAL A 248 -17.35 3.29 9.99
CA VAL A 248 -18.42 3.78 10.88
C VAL A 248 -18.58 2.80 12.03
N THR A 249 -17.81 2.96 13.11
CA THR A 249 -18.02 2.15 14.30
C THR A 249 -19.02 2.85 15.22
N GLN A 250 -20.28 2.39 15.23
CA GLN A 250 -21.26 2.86 16.22
C GLN A 250 -20.91 2.41 17.66
N ASP A 251 -20.08 1.36 17.83
CA ASP A 251 -20.02 0.63 19.11
C ASP A 251 -18.66 -0.04 19.46
N THR A 252 -17.54 0.26 18.78
CA THR A 252 -16.26 -0.43 19.07
C THR A 252 -15.53 0.05 20.33
N GLY A 253 -16.09 0.99 21.09
CA GLY A 253 -15.43 1.51 22.30
C GLY A 253 -14.06 2.17 22.06
N ARG A 254 -13.63 2.32 20.80
CA ARG A 254 -12.54 3.23 20.47
C ARG A 254 -13.11 4.63 20.66
N LYS A 255 -12.70 5.31 21.73
CA LYS A 255 -12.82 6.76 21.81
C LYS A 255 -12.36 7.30 20.46
N TRP A 256 -13.24 8.06 19.80
CA TRP A 256 -12.85 8.91 18.68
C TRP A 256 -11.51 9.54 19.04
N GLU A 257 -10.47 9.28 18.23
CA GLU A 257 -9.25 10.05 18.40
C GLU A 257 -9.66 11.50 18.26
N GLU A 258 -9.38 12.31 19.28
CA GLU A 258 -9.72 13.72 19.22
C GLU A 258 -9.11 14.29 17.93
N PRO A 259 -9.90 15.02 17.13
CA PRO A 259 -9.36 15.65 15.93
C PRO A 259 -8.05 16.34 16.28
N VAL A 260 -7.02 16.16 15.45
CA VAL A 260 -5.79 16.94 15.59
C VAL A 260 -6.20 18.40 15.71
N ALA A 261 -5.95 19.01 16.87
CA ALA A 261 -6.32 20.40 17.10
C ALA A 261 -5.77 21.24 15.94
N ILE A 262 -6.49 22.30 15.56
CA ILE A 262 -6.01 23.24 14.55
C ILE A 262 -4.75 23.88 15.12
N GLU A 263 -3.61 23.30 14.79
CA GLU A 263 -2.31 23.65 15.28
C GLU A 263 -1.42 23.91 14.08
N ARG A 264 -0.78 25.07 14.10
CA ARG A 264 0.18 25.46 13.10
C ARG A 264 1.53 24.89 13.52
N TYR A 265 2.01 23.87 12.81
CA TYR A 265 3.41 23.49 12.93
C TYR A 265 4.26 24.58 12.26
N ARG A 266 5.32 25.05 12.93
CA ARG A 266 6.30 25.99 12.38
C ARG A 266 7.70 25.43 12.55
N ARG A 267 8.47 25.43 11.47
CA ARG A 267 9.87 25.02 11.49
C ARG A 267 10.77 26.22 11.78
N ASP A 268 11.71 26.05 12.71
CA ASP A 268 12.55 27.15 13.20
C ASP A 268 13.77 27.45 12.32
N ASP A 269 14.07 26.60 11.32
CA ASP A 269 15.37 26.63 10.63
C ASP A 269 15.47 27.63 9.46
N TRP A 270 14.43 28.41 9.15
CA TRP A 270 14.33 29.43 8.08
C TRP A 270 14.78 29.00 6.67
N LYS A 271 15.28 27.77 6.49
CA LYS A 271 15.85 27.22 5.24
C LYS A 271 14.87 26.33 4.47
N SER A 272 13.69 26.10 5.03
CA SER A 272 12.65 25.22 4.49
C SER A 272 11.42 26.03 4.06
N GLY A 273 10.75 25.59 2.98
CA GLY A 273 9.50 26.20 2.50
C GLY A 273 9.66 27.48 1.65
N GLY A 274 10.37 27.42 0.53
CA GLY A 274 10.52 28.58 -0.37
C GLY A 274 9.41 28.75 -1.43
N GLY A 275 8.49 27.79 -1.54
CA GLY A 275 7.43 27.77 -2.55
C GLY A 275 6.16 28.52 -2.12
N LYS A 276 5.28 28.82 -3.09
CA LYS A 276 3.93 29.34 -2.83
C LYS A 276 3.15 28.43 -1.85
N PRO A 277 2.20 28.97 -1.06
CA PRO A 277 1.29 28.18 -0.23
C PRO A 277 0.62 27.05 -1.02
N LEU A 278 0.40 25.91 -0.37
CA LEU A 278 -0.16 24.70 -0.97
C LEU A 278 -1.30 24.13 -0.14
N ALA A 279 -2.48 23.99 -0.74
CA ALA A 279 -3.61 23.25 -0.19
C ALA A 279 -3.71 21.85 -0.83
N LEU A 280 -3.89 20.84 0.00
CA LEU A 280 -4.11 19.45 -0.44
C LEU A 280 -4.81 18.65 0.65
N CYS A 281 -5.30 17.47 0.28
CA CYS A 281 -5.89 16.54 1.23
C CYS A 281 -4.91 15.47 1.71
N LEU A 282 -5.21 14.83 2.82
CA LEU A 282 -4.56 13.61 3.27
C LEU A 282 -5.38 12.40 2.82
N GLY A 283 -4.76 11.53 2.03
CA GLY A 283 -5.34 10.23 1.68
C GLY A 283 -5.13 9.17 2.76
N ASP A 284 -5.76 8.01 2.57
CA ASP A 284 -5.51 6.79 3.37
C ASP A 284 -4.07 6.27 3.23
N ASP A 285 -3.46 6.55 2.08
CA ASP A 285 -2.04 6.42 1.78
C ASP A 285 -1.40 7.83 1.67
N PRO A 286 -0.56 8.24 2.64
CA PRO A 286 0.11 9.54 2.63
C PRO A 286 1.13 9.75 1.50
N SER A 287 1.51 8.74 0.72
CA SER A 287 2.63 8.86 -0.22
C SER A 287 2.46 9.98 -1.23
N ALA A 288 1.23 10.17 -1.74
CA ALA A 288 0.95 11.27 -2.66
C ALA A 288 1.09 12.63 -1.96
N THR A 289 0.54 12.74 -0.74
CA THR A 289 0.69 13.93 0.11
C THR A 289 2.18 14.24 0.33
N LEU A 290 3.00 13.27 0.73
CA LEU A 290 4.43 13.44 0.97
C LEU A 290 5.19 13.87 -0.29
N ILE A 291 4.90 13.26 -1.44
CA ILE A 291 5.50 13.66 -2.73
C ILE A 291 5.08 15.09 -3.10
N SER A 292 3.81 15.49 -2.90
CA SER A 292 3.37 16.87 -3.16
C SER A 292 4.13 17.87 -2.29
N LEU A 293 4.27 17.61 -0.98
CA LEU A 293 5.04 18.48 -0.08
C LEU A 293 6.50 18.58 -0.53
N CYS A 294 7.13 17.45 -0.85
CA CYS A 294 8.52 17.38 -1.28
C CYS A 294 8.75 17.90 -2.71
N THR A 295 7.74 17.96 -3.57
CA THR A 295 7.88 18.49 -4.94
C THR A 295 7.67 20.00 -4.98
N HIS A 296 6.78 20.53 -4.13
CA HIS A 296 6.41 21.94 -4.15
C HIS A 296 7.17 22.82 -3.15
N TRP A 297 7.76 22.23 -2.10
CA TRP A 297 8.48 22.90 -1.01
C TRP A 297 7.75 24.13 -0.47
N PRO A 298 6.46 24.01 -0.11
CA PRO A 298 5.64 25.17 0.21
C PRO A 298 6.08 25.87 1.49
N GLN A 299 6.00 27.21 1.50
CA GLN A 299 6.18 28.01 2.71
C GLN A 299 5.10 27.73 3.76
N ARG A 300 3.89 27.43 3.30
CA ARG A 300 2.73 27.08 4.10
C ARG A 300 1.95 25.99 3.41
N THR A 301 1.56 24.97 4.16
CA THR A 301 0.66 23.91 3.71
C THR A 301 -0.63 23.97 4.49
N ILE A 302 -1.75 23.87 3.78
CA ILE A 302 -3.07 23.64 4.35
C ILE A 302 -3.41 22.18 4.07
N LEU A 303 -3.29 21.33 5.08
CA LEU A 303 -3.49 19.89 4.97
C LEU A 303 -4.88 19.54 5.48
N PHE A 304 -5.82 19.38 4.55
CA PHE A 304 -7.16 18.90 4.87
C PHE A 304 -7.12 17.40 5.15
N TYR A 305 -7.80 16.94 6.20
CA TYR A 305 -7.86 15.51 6.51
C TYR A 305 -9.28 15.12 6.96
N ASP A 306 -9.69 13.91 6.61
CA ASP A 306 -10.98 13.37 7.05
C ASP A 306 -10.93 13.04 8.55
N ALA A 307 -11.58 13.88 9.35
CA ALA A 307 -11.64 13.72 10.79
C ALA A 307 -12.57 12.58 11.23
N HIS A 308 -13.36 12.02 10.32
CA HIS A 308 -14.26 10.89 10.60
C HIS A 308 -13.62 9.53 10.32
N THR A 309 -12.46 9.49 9.65
CA THR A 309 -11.75 8.25 9.35
C THR A 309 -10.56 8.09 10.31
N PRO A 310 -10.61 7.18 11.32
CA PRO A 310 -9.58 7.09 12.36
C PRO A 310 -8.16 6.90 11.81
N LYS A 311 -8.00 6.07 10.77
CA LYS A 311 -6.70 5.85 10.11
C LYS A 311 -6.13 7.14 9.52
N ILE A 312 -6.97 8.04 8.98
CA ILE A 312 -6.53 9.31 8.42
C ILE A 312 -6.14 10.28 9.54
N VAL A 313 -6.88 10.29 10.66
CA VAL A 313 -6.54 11.07 11.87
C VAL A 313 -5.19 10.63 12.44
N GLU A 314 -4.98 9.32 12.60
CA GLU A 314 -3.71 8.74 13.04
C GLU A 314 -2.56 9.19 12.11
N LYS A 315 -2.76 9.09 10.78
CA LYS A 315 -1.76 9.53 9.81
C LYS A 315 -1.49 11.04 9.85
N ALA A 316 -2.50 11.87 10.08
CA ALA A 316 -2.31 13.30 10.29
C ALA A 316 -1.45 13.56 11.55
N GLY A 317 -1.73 12.84 12.64
CA GLY A 317 -0.94 12.89 13.87
C GLY A 317 0.52 12.46 13.67
N VAL A 318 0.76 11.40 12.89
CA VAL A 318 2.10 10.94 12.55
C VAL A 318 2.85 11.95 11.67
N ILE A 319 2.19 12.53 10.66
CA ILE A 319 2.79 13.61 9.84
C ILE A 319 3.13 14.80 10.73
N ARG A 320 2.26 15.20 11.64
CA ARG A 320 2.52 16.28 12.61
C ARG A 320 3.77 16.00 13.45
N LYS A 321 3.88 14.78 14.01
CA LYS A 321 5.04 14.34 14.80
C LYS A 321 6.36 14.48 14.01
N TRP A 322 6.35 14.16 12.72
CA TRP A 322 7.53 14.16 11.86
C TRP A 322 7.63 15.36 10.91
N ALA A 323 6.81 16.39 11.10
CA ALA A 323 6.73 17.55 10.19
C ALA A 323 8.07 18.29 10.05
N HIS A 324 8.90 18.27 11.09
CA HIS A 324 10.25 18.85 11.09
C HIS A 324 11.21 18.20 10.08
N ARG A 325 10.89 17.02 9.55
CA ARG A 325 11.68 16.37 8.50
C ARG A 325 11.19 16.72 7.09
N LEU A 326 10.00 17.29 6.96
CA LEU A 326 9.41 17.64 5.66
C LEU A 326 9.92 19.02 5.19
N PRO A 327 10.10 19.24 3.88
CA PRO A 327 10.59 20.50 3.32
C PRO A 327 9.46 21.55 3.25
N VAL A 328 8.76 21.78 4.36
CA VAL A 328 7.61 22.68 4.48
C VAL A 328 7.88 23.69 5.59
N GLY A 329 7.54 24.97 5.35
CA GLY A 329 7.72 26.01 6.36
C GLY A 329 6.72 25.89 7.52
N THR A 330 5.43 25.92 7.21
CA THR A 330 4.35 25.67 8.20
C THR A 330 3.29 24.71 7.68
N ILE A 331 2.68 23.90 8.55
CA ILE A 331 1.53 23.03 8.20
C ILE A 331 0.35 23.38 9.09
N ASP A 332 -0.77 23.74 8.47
CA ASP A 332 -2.08 23.92 9.11
C ASP A 332 -2.91 22.64 8.88
N PHE A 333 -3.20 21.90 9.94
CA PHE A 333 -4.05 20.72 9.88
C PHE A 333 -5.52 21.14 10.00
N VAL A 334 -6.31 20.88 8.96
CA VAL A 334 -7.71 21.33 8.88
C VAL A 334 -8.65 20.13 8.76
N PRO A 335 -9.52 19.86 9.76
CA PRO A 335 -10.46 18.77 9.68
C PRO A 335 -11.52 19.02 8.61
N THR A 336 -11.86 17.97 7.87
CA THR A 336 -12.97 17.89 6.92
C THR A 336 -13.57 16.48 6.96
N ASP A 337 -14.40 16.11 5.99
CA ASP A 337 -14.88 14.74 5.78
C ASP A 337 -14.38 14.19 4.43
N HIS A 338 -14.67 12.92 4.16
CA HIS A 338 -14.37 12.29 2.87
C HIS A 338 -15.05 12.96 1.66
N LEU A 339 -16.03 13.85 1.88
CA LEU A 339 -16.73 14.61 0.84
C LEU A 339 -16.09 16.00 0.60
N GLY A 340 -15.15 16.41 1.45
CA GLY A 340 -14.50 17.72 1.38
C GLY A 340 -15.36 18.88 1.87
N ARG A 341 -16.36 18.61 2.74
CA ARG A 341 -17.22 19.66 3.28
C ARG A 341 -16.40 20.71 4.03
N GLY A 342 -16.71 21.98 3.76
CA GLY A 342 -16.04 23.11 4.41
C GLY A 342 -14.71 23.53 3.76
N ILE A 343 -14.11 22.74 2.87
CA ILE A 343 -12.87 23.12 2.16
C ILE A 343 -13.06 24.45 1.43
N ARG A 344 -14.16 24.62 0.68
CA ARG A 344 -14.46 25.85 -0.08
C ARG A 344 -14.57 27.08 0.82
N ARG A 345 -15.33 26.93 1.91
CA ARG A 345 -15.53 28.00 2.91
C ARG A 345 -14.23 28.38 3.60
N TRP A 346 -13.36 27.42 3.84
CA TRP A 346 -12.07 27.67 4.48
C TRP A 346 -11.15 28.44 3.52
N LEU A 347 -10.97 27.94 2.30
CA LEU A 347 -10.12 28.57 1.29
C LEU A 347 -10.64 29.94 0.82
N SER A 348 -11.95 30.20 0.85
CA SER A 348 -12.50 31.51 0.48
C SER A 348 -12.12 32.63 1.45
N ARG A 349 -11.68 32.30 2.66
CA ARG A 349 -11.21 33.26 3.68
C ARG A 349 -9.74 33.62 3.52
N GLU A 350 -9.01 32.88 2.71
CA GLU A 350 -7.58 33.11 2.49
C GLU A 350 -7.36 34.20 1.44
N ASN A 351 -6.58 35.21 1.80
CA ASN A 351 -6.30 36.37 0.92
C ASN A 351 -5.06 36.18 0.04
N GLU A 352 -4.30 35.10 0.24
CA GLU A 352 -3.12 34.77 -0.55
C GLU A 352 -3.45 33.84 -1.73
N GLU A 353 -2.62 33.88 -2.79
CA GLU A 353 -2.71 32.95 -3.90
C GLU A 353 -2.23 31.56 -3.45
N ILE A 354 -3.17 30.62 -3.33
CA ILE A 354 -2.89 29.25 -2.88
C ILE A 354 -2.85 28.30 -4.06
N ARG A 355 -1.75 27.55 -4.19
CA ARG A 355 -1.69 26.39 -5.10
C ARG A 355 -2.50 25.25 -4.53
N VAL A 356 -3.07 24.43 -5.39
CA VAL A 356 -3.84 23.26 -4.99
C VAL A 356 -3.23 22.01 -5.61
N ASP A 357 -2.99 20.96 -4.83
CA ASP A 357 -2.72 19.61 -5.38
C ASP A 357 -3.92 18.69 -5.15
N ILE A 358 -4.51 18.23 -6.24
CA ILE A 358 -5.73 17.40 -6.28
C ILE A 358 -5.45 15.90 -6.36
N THR A 359 -4.18 15.48 -6.32
CA THR A 359 -3.82 14.05 -6.35
C THR A 359 -4.15 13.32 -5.05
N PRO A 360 -3.85 13.89 -3.88
CA PRO A 360 -4.16 13.25 -2.60
C PRO A 360 -5.64 13.40 -2.22
N GLY A 361 -6.13 12.46 -1.40
CA GLY A 361 -7.51 12.48 -0.91
C GLY A 361 -8.53 11.89 -1.89
N THR A 362 -9.80 12.10 -1.58
CA THR A 362 -10.93 11.59 -2.38
C THR A 362 -11.20 12.46 -3.60
N LYS A 363 -12.03 11.95 -4.52
CA LYS A 363 -12.50 12.72 -5.67
C LYS A 363 -13.41 13.88 -5.26
N ALA A 364 -14.26 13.67 -4.26
CA ALA A 364 -15.11 14.73 -3.73
C ALA A 364 -14.29 15.88 -3.15
N GLN A 365 -13.25 15.54 -2.38
CA GLN A 365 -12.27 16.50 -1.91
C GLN A 365 -11.54 17.20 -3.06
N SER A 366 -11.18 16.47 -4.13
CA SER A 366 -10.57 17.05 -5.33
C SER A 366 -11.49 18.06 -6.02
N VAL A 367 -12.79 17.78 -6.13
CA VAL A 367 -13.80 18.71 -6.64
C VAL A 367 -13.92 19.93 -5.72
N ALA A 368 -13.96 19.73 -4.41
CA ALA A 368 -14.03 20.82 -3.44
C ALA A 368 -12.82 21.76 -3.55
N LEU A 369 -11.61 21.20 -3.59
CA LEU A 369 -10.36 21.93 -3.81
C LEU A 369 -10.35 22.67 -5.15
N MET A 370 -10.77 22.01 -6.23
CA MET A 370 -10.82 22.58 -7.58
C MET A 370 -11.78 23.77 -7.67
N THR A 371 -12.97 23.64 -7.10
CA THR A 371 -14.00 24.69 -7.14
C THR A 371 -13.78 25.80 -6.11
N ALA A 372 -12.87 25.59 -5.15
CA ALA A 372 -12.42 26.62 -4.20
C ALA A 372 -11.24 27.47 -4.70
N ARG A 373 -10.69 27.18 -5.89
CA ARG A 373 -9.38 27.68 -6.31
C ARG A 373 -9.25 29.20 -6.30
N ARG A 374 -8.10 29.69 -5.86
CA ARG A 374 -7.61 31.06 -6.05
C ARG A 374 -6.21 31.11 -6.68
N GLY A 375 -5.74 30.00 -7.26
CA GLY A 375 -4.40 29.87 -7.82
C GLY A 375 -4.24 28.67 -8.75
N GLU A 376 -2.99 28.30 -9.00
CA GLU A 376 -2.62 27.16 -9.85
C GLU A 376 -3.11 25.83 -9.26
N VAL A 377 -3.66 24.96 -10.11
CA VAL A 377 -4.02 23.58 -9.74
C VAL A 377 -3.00 22.64 -10.32
N TRP A 378 -2.50 21.73 -9.50
CA TRP A 378 -1.45 20.77 -9.81
C TRP A 378 -1.93 19.35 -9.57
N HIS A 379 -1.33 18.41 -10.28
CA HIS A 379 -1.50 16.99 -10.02
C HIS A 379 -0.21 16.22 -10.30
N LEU A 380 -0.01 15.11 -9.60
CA LEU A 380 1.14 14.23 -9.75
C LEU A 380 0.87 13.23 -10.86
N ARG A 381 1.77 13.17 -11.84
CA ARG A 381 1.82 12.16 -12.89
C ARG A 381 3.02 11.26 -12.65
N ASN A 382 2.78 10.26 -11.82
CA ASN A 382 3.79 9.29 -11.42
C ASN A 382 4.35 8.50 -12.62
N ASP A 383 3.51 8.23 -13.62
CA ASP A 383 3.88 7.66 -14.92
C ASP A 383 4.89 8.53 -15.71
N LEU A 384 4.85 9.86 -15.50
CA LEU A 384 5.74 10.82 -16.12
C LEU A 384 6.88 11.26 -15.19
N GLY A 385 6.87 10.82 -13.94
CA GLY A 385 7.76 11.32 -12.90
C GLY A 385 7.70 12.84 -12.72
N ALA A 386 6.54 13.46 -12.99
CA ALA A 386 6.37 14.91 -12.89
C ALA A 386 5.05 15.32 -12.21
N ALA A 387 5.05 16.43 -11.48
CA ALA A 387 3.86 17.19 -11.17
C ALA A 387 3.56 18.13 -12.35
N LYS A 388 2.30 18.23 -12.75
CA LYS A 388 1.85 19.07 -13.87
C LYS A 388 0.79 20.06 -13.40
N ALA A 389 0.84 21.28 -13.92
CA ALA A 389 -0.27 22.20 -13.82
C ALA A 389 -1.45 21.67 -14.64
N LEU A 390 -2.65 21.68 -14.06
CA LEU A 390 -3.86 21.11 -14.66
C LEU A 390 -4.33 21.90 -15.90
N LEU A 391 -4.19 23.23 -15.86
CA LEU A 391 -4.58 24.16 -16.94
C LEU A 391 -3.38 24.88 -17.57
N GLY A 392 -2.16 24.44 -17.29
CA GLY A 392 -0.94 25.10 -17.74
C GLY A 392 0.05 24.11 -18.35
N SER A 393 1.11 24.65 -18.96
CA SER A 393 2.22 23.85 -19.50
C SER A 393 3.31 23.56 -18.47
N GLU A 394 3.22 24.14 -17.27
CA GLU A 394 4.23 23.99 -16.24
C GLU A 394 4.34 22.54 -15.75
N LYS A 395 5.58 22.12 -15.51
CA LYS A 395 5.91 20.81 -14.97
C LYS A 395 7.04 20.93 -13.94
N LYS A 396 7.00 20.08 -12.92
CA LYS A 396 8.08 19.90 -11.94
C LYS A 396 8.41 18.42 -11.86
N SER A 397 9.69 18.07 -11.76
CA SER A 397 10.08 16.68 -11.47
C SER A 397 9.55 16.28 -10.09
N LEU A 398 9.00 15.08 -9.96
CA LEU A 398 8.56 14.58 -8.66
C LEU A 398 9.77 14.34 -7.76
N ILE A 399 9.64 14.79 -6.52
CA ILE A 399 10.60 14.58 -5.45
C ILE A 399 9.86 13.87 -4.32
N ALA A 400 10.42 12.77 -3.82
CA ALA A 400 9.90 12.10 -2.62
C ALA A 400 10.71 12.54 -1.39
N SER A 401 10.15 12.27 -0.21
CA SER A 401 10.89 12.35 1.05
C SER A 401 12.06 11.38 1.07
N ASP A 402 13.08 11.66 1.89
CA ASP A 402 14.15 10.71 2.17
C ASP A 402 13.60 9.40 2.77
N LEU A 403 14.39 8.33 2.70
CA LEU A 403 13.98 6.98 3.12
C LEU A 403 13.52 6.91 4.56
N LEU A 404 14.22 7.59 5.47
CA LEU A 404 13.92 7.52 6.90
C LEU A 404 12.64 8.29 7.19
N THR A 405 12.46 9.48 6.62
CA THR A 405 11.21 10.25 6.76
C THR A 405 10.02 9.49 6.20
N GLN A 406 10.17 8.84 5.04
CA GLN A 406 9.13 7.97 4.48
C GLN A 406 8.79 6.83 5.46
N ALA A 407 9.79 6.12 5.98
CA ALA A 407 9.59 5.03 6.92
C ALA A 407 8.90 5.50 8.23
N TRP A 408 9.36 6.61 8.82
CA TRP A 408 8.77 7.16 10.04
C TRP A 408 7.29 7.54 9.90
N ILE A 409 6.91 8.08 8.73
CA ILE A 409 5.52 8.50 8.49
C ILE A 409 4.63 7.34 8.05
N MET A 410 5.15 6.47 7.19
CA MET A 410 4.36 5.41 6.57
C MET A 410 4.35 4.13 7.40
N ALA A 411 5.52 3.72 7.89
CA ALA A 411 5.75 2.44 8.52
C ALA A 411 5.71 2.46 10.05
N GLY A 412 5.92 3.62 10.65
CA GLY A 412 5.91 3.80 12.10
C GLY A 412 7.33 3.86 12.67
N GLU A 413 7.54 3.25 13.83
CA GLU A 413 8.80 3.35 14.55
C GLU A 413 9.94 2.60 13.85
N ILE A 414 11.12 3.22 13.73
CA ILE A 414 12.33 2.55 13.23
C ILE A 414 13.16 2.13 14.44
N VAL A 415 13.31 0.81 14.62
CA VAL A 415 14.12 0.22 15.69
C VAL A 415 15.60 0.22 15.32
N ASP A 416 15.88 -0.08 14.04
CA ASP A 416 17.22 0.00 13.47
C ASP A 416 17.14 0.56 12.06
N GLU A 417 17.93 1.60 11.77
CA GLU A 417 17.99 2.19 10.44
C GLU A 417 18.68 1.27 9.43
N GLY A 418 19.47 0.30 9.89
CA GLY A 418 20.29 -0.56 9.05
C GLY A 418 21.56 0.12 8.54
N MET A 419 22.28 -0.55 7.65
CA MET A 419 23.50 0.00 7.01
C MET A 419 23.16 0.93 5.85
N SER A 420 23.78 2.10 5.83
CA SER A 420 23.70 3.05 4.72
C SER A 420 24.65 2.68 3.58
N ALA A 421 24.52 3.34 2.43
CA ALA A 421 25.49 3.22 1.34
C ALA A 421 26.92 3.58 1.78
N SER A 422 27.09 4.56 2.69
CA SER A 422 28.43 4.90 3.21
C SER A 422 29.02 3.80 4.11
N ASP A 423 28.18 3.00 4.78
CA ASP A 423 28.64 1.86 5.57
C ASP A 423 29.14 0.70 4.69
N LEU A 424 28.65 0.59 3.44
CA LEU A 424 29.11 -0.43 2.49
C LEU A 424 30.57 -0.25 2.07
N GLU A 425 31.10 0.97 2.10
CA GLU A 425 32.51 1.24 1.78
C GLU A 425 33.45 0.44 2.70
N ALA A 426 33.04 0.22 3.96
CA ALA A 426 33.81 -0.57 4.93
C ALA A 426 33.83 -2.08 4.61
N VAL A 427 32.93 -2.56 3.75
CA VAL A 427 32.80 -3.97 3.32
C VAL A 427 33.66 -4.28 2.09
N ASN A 428 34.29 -3.25 1.49
CA ASN A 428 34.93 -3.28 0.15
C ASN A 428 33.91 -3.58 -0.99
N PRO A 429 33.27 -2.53 -1.56
CA PRO A 429 32.34 -2.68 -2.68
C PRO A 429 32.92 -3.39 -3.91
N ARG A 430 34.25 -3.32 -4.13
CA ARG A 430 34.90 -4.01 -5.25
C ARG A 430 34.93 -5.52 -5.05
N MET A 431 35.13 -5.97 -3.81
CA MET A 431 35.01 -7.38 -3.43
C MET A 431 33.59 -7.88 -3.70
N LEU A 432 32.55 -7.11 -3.31
CA LEU A 432 31.15 -7.45 -3.60
C LEU A 432 30.87 -7.52 -5.11
N ASP A 433 31.35 -6.54 -5.90
CA ASP A 433 31.23 -6.56 -7.36
C ASP A 433 31.89 -7.83 -7.96
N LEU A 434 33.04 -8.24 -7.43
CA LEU A 434 33.76 -9.44 -7.87
C LEU A 434 33.04 -10.73 -7.47
N LEU A 435 32.51 -10.78 -6.24
CA LEU A 435 31.71 -11.89 -5.72
C LEU A 435 30.47 -12.14 -6.59
N GLY A 436 29.73 -11.09 -6.95
CA GLY A 436 28.56 -11.21 -7.81
C GLY A 436 28.88 -11.84 -9.17
N ARG A 437 30.01 -11.47 -9.78
CA ARG A 437 30.47 -12.03 -11.06
C ARG A 437 30.89 -13.49 -10.92
N PHE A 438 31.68 -13.81 -9.90
CA PHE A 438 32.03 -15.19 -9.59
C PHE A 438 30.79 -16.05 -9.40
N LEU A 439 29.82 -15.60 -8.62
CA LEU A 439 28.58 -16.34 -8.37
C LEU A 439 27.74 -16.52 -9.64
N THR A 440 27.76 -15.56 -10.55
CA THR A 440 27.09 -15.65 -11.86
C THR A 440 27.68 -16.77 -12.72
N ASP A 441 29.00 -16.83 -12.82
CA ASP A 441 29.69 -17.87 -13.60
C ASP A 441 29.56 -19.24 -12.91
N TYR A 442 29.74 -19.27 -11.59
CA TYR A 442 29.59 -20.48 -10.78
C TYR A 442 28.22 -21.11 -10.95
N LEU A 443 27.15 -20.30 -10.83
CA LEU A 443 25.78 -20.78 -11.00
C LEU A 443 25.47 -21.22 -12.43
N SER A 444 26.05 -20.56 -13.43
CA SER A 444 25.84 -20.95 -14.83
C SER A 444 26.57 -22.25 -15.17
N ALA A 445 27.76 -22.48 -14.61
CA ALA A 445 28.47 -23.75 -14.75
C ALA A 445 27.79 -24.92 -14.01
N LYS A 446 26.88 -24.59 -13.09
CA LYS A 446 26.19 -25.52 -12.20
C LYS A 446 24.68 -25.56 -12.44
N GLU A 447 24.25 -25.13 -13.62
CA GLU A 447 22.84 -25.12 -14.00
C GLU A 447 22.24 -26.53 -13.89
N GLY A 448 21.15 -26.66 -13.13
CA GLY A 448 20.52 -27.95 -12.80
C GLY A 448 21.04 -28.64 -11.53
N GLU A 449 22.15 -28.18 -10.94
CA GLU A 449 22.62 -28.69 -9.65
C GLU A 449 21.94 -27.98 -8.47
N SER A 450 21.67 -28.74 -7.42
CA SER A 450 21.10 -28.21 -6.18
C SER A 450 22.19 -27.61 -5.30
N ILE A 451 22.41 -26.30 -5.41
CA ILE A 451 23.45 -25.59 -4.63
C ILE A 451 22.87 -25.00 -3.35
N SER A 452 23.46 -25.37 -2.20
CA SER A 452 23.21 -24.65 -0.95
C SER A 452 24.19 -23.49 -0.80
N PHE A 453 23.65 -22.31 -0.56
CA PHE A 453 24.43 -21.09 -0.29
C PHE A 453 24.50 -20.73 1.19
N SER A 454 24.16 -21.66 2.09
CA SER A 454 24.07 -21.42 3.54
C SER A 454 25.43 -21.18 4.24
N GLY A 455 26.41 -20.60 3.54
CA GLY A 455 27.67 -20.19 4.15
C GLY A 455 28.77 -19.66 3.22
N LEU A 456 28.57 -19.56 1.89
CA LEU A 456 29.61 -19.10 0.93
C LEU A 456 31.04 -19.64 1.21
N ARG A 457 31.20 -20.91 1.63
CA ARG A 457 32.53 -21.41 2.04
C ARG A 457 33.24 -22.14 0.92
N ASN A 458 34.46 -21.69 0.63
CA ASN A 458 35.47 -22.39 -0.18
C ASN A 458 34.92 -22.89 -1.53
N MET A 459 34.33 -21.96 -2.28
CA MET A 459 33.80 -22.24 -3.62
C MET A 459 34.92 -22.10 -4.66
N SER A 460 34.97 -22.99 -5.64
CA SER A 460 35.96 -22.94 -6.72
C SER A 460 35.32 -23.22 -8.08
N LEU A 461 35.74 -22.48 -9.09
CA LEU A 461 35.42 -22.67 -10.50
C LEU A 461 36.71 -22.54 -11.32
N GLY A 462 37.40 -23.67 -11.55
CA GLY A 462 38.73 -23.64 -12.17
C GLY A 462 39.75 -22.91 -11.28
N ASN A 463 40.35 -21.84 -11.80
CA ASN A 463 41.28 -20.99 -11.05
C ASN A 463 40.57 -19.90 -10.22
N ASP A 464 39.29 -19.66 -10.48
CA ASP A 464 38.50 -18.67 -9.74
C ASP A 464 37.99 -19.29 -8.45
N CYS A 465 37.99 -18.53 -7.36
CA CYS A 465 37.55 -19.04 -6.07
C CYS A 465 37.06 -17.95 -5.12
N VAL A 466 36.24 -18.36 -4.17
CA VAL A 466 35.87 -17.59 -2.99
C VAL A 466 36.37 -18.35 -1.78
N LYS A 467 37.33 -17.77 -1.06
CA LYS A 467 37.91 -18.33 0.16
C LYS A 467 37.43 -17.55 1.36
N VAL A 468 37.06 -18.28 2.40
CA VAL A 468 36.63 -17.70 3.68
C VAL A 468 37.68 -18.08 4.71
N ASP A 469 38.27 -17.09 5.36
CA ASP A 469 39.24 -17.32 6.43
C ASP A 469 38.54 -17.35 7.80
N ASP A 470 38.14 -18.54 8.23
CA ASP A 470 37.54 -18.75 9.55
C ASP A 470 38.56 -18.55 10.71
N SER A 471 39.87 -18.47 10.43
CA SER A 471 40.92 -18.33 11.45
C SER A 471 41.07 -16.91 11.98
N GLY A 472 40.54 -15.92 11.24
CA GLY A 472 40.71 -14.49 11.49
C GLY A 472 39.46 -13.79 12.03
N ALA A 473 38.55 -14.47 12.73
CA ALA A 473 37.32 -13.89 13.28
C ALA A 473 37.62 -12.77 14.30
N SER A 474 37.95 -11.57 13.80
CA SER A 474 38.11 -10.38 14.60
C SER A 474 36.73 -9.79 14.90
N SER A 475 36.51 -9.35 16.14
CA SER A 475 35.35 -8.51 16.45
C SER A 475 35.49 -7.20 15.68
N PHE A 476 34.83 -7.11 14.51
CA PHE A 476 34.78 -5.88 13.73
C PHE A 476 33.98 -4.84 14.51
N SER A 477 34.66 -4.08 15.37
CA SER A 477 34.05 -2.96 16.08
C SER A 477 33.97 -1.79 15.13
N LYS A 478 32.77 -1.57 14.57
CA LYS A 478 32.43 -0.40 13.75
C LYS A 478 33.01 0.87 14.41
N GLY A 479 33.86 1.60 13.69
CA GLY A 479 34.69 2.69 14.23
C GLY A 479 33.97 3.60 15.25
N GLY A 480 34.48 3.61 16.48
CA GLY A 480 34.49 4.77 17.38
C GLY A 480 33.18 5.28 18.00
N ARG A 481 31.99 4.76 17.68
CA ARG A 481 30.76 5.13 18.40
C ARG A 481 30.14 3.90 19.06
N LYS A 482 30.50 3.66 20.33
CA LYS A 482 29.71 2.84 21.23
C LYS A 482 28.32 3.46 21.32
N ARG A 483 27.35 2.95 20.54
CA ARG A 483 25.93 3.17 20.80
C ARG A 483 25.64 2.51 22.15
N SER A 484 25.64 3.30 23.21
CA SER A 484 25.25 2.85 24.54
C SER A 484 23.76 2.48 24.51
N GLY A 485 23.44 1.19 24.52
CA GLY A 485 22.06 0.76 24.83
C GLY A 485 21.43 -0.38 24.01
N SER A 486 22.15 -1.17 23.21
CA SER A 486 21.53 -2.35 22.56
C SER A 486 22.46 -3.58 22.55
N ALA A 487 21.90 -4.71 22.99
CA ALA A 487 22.53 -6.01 23.20
C ALA A 487 23.19 -6.63 21.93
N PRO A 488 24.09 -7.63 22.11
CA PRO A 488 25.09 -8.03 21.14
C PRO A 488 24.61 -9.18 20.26
N LEU A 489 24.29 -8.90 19.01
CA LEU A 489 24.40 -9.86 17.91
C LEU A 489 24.93 -9.10 16.69
N SER A 490 26.16 -8.60 16.81
CA SER A 490 26.90 -8.21 15.60
C SER A 490 27.14 -9.52 14.84
N PRO A 491 26.72 -9.66 13.58
CA PRO A 491 26.93 -10.89 12.83
C PRO A 491 28.42 -11.24 12.80
N HIS A 492 28.79 -12.52 12.80
CA HIS A 492 30.20 -12.90 12.73
C HIS A 492 30.79 -12.50 11.37
N TRP A 493 31.54 -11.39 11.36
CA TRP A 493 32.26 -10.91 10.18
C TRP A 493 33.56 -11.70 10.02
N VAL A 494 33.75 -12.30 8.85
CA VAL A 494 34.96 -13.06 8.50
C VAL A 494 35.61 -12.47 7.25
N PRO A 495 36.95 -12.51 7.15
CA PRO A 495 37.65 -12.16 5.92
C PRO A 495 37.21 -13.08 4.77
N VAL A 496 36.97 -12.48 3.61
CA VAL A 496 36.63 -13.17 2.37
C VAL A 496 37.53 -12.68 1.25
N ASP A 497 38.21 -13.63 0.61
CA ASP A 497 39.05 -13.41 -0.55
C ASP A 497 38.34 -13.92 -1.80
N VAL A 498 38.17 -13.05 -2.79
CA VAL A 498 37.53 -13.39 -4.06
C VAL A 498 38.53 -13.27 -5.19
N HIS A 499 38.73 -14.37 -5.91
CA HIS A 499 39.51 -14.45 -7.14
C HIS A 499 38.58 -14.72 -8.31
N TRP A 500 38.59 -13.83 -9.31
CA TRP A 500 37.83 -14.00 -10.54
C TRP A 500 38.59 -13.43 -11.75
N GLY A 501 38.94 -14.31 -12.68
CA GLY A 501 39.89 -14.05 -13.75
C GLY A 501 41.26 -13.65 -13.20
N LYS A 502 41.74 -12.46 -13.58
CA LYS A 502 43.01 -11.89 -13.09
C LYS A 502 42.86 -10.95 -11.90
N LYS A 503 41.63 -10.78 -11.39
CA LYS A 503 41.32 -9.84 -10.31
C LYS A 503 41.25 -10.57 -8.99
N HIS A 504 41.69 -9.87 -7.96
CA HIS A 504 41.68 -10.34 -6.57
C HIS A 504 41.29 -9.17 -5.68
N GLU A 505 40.28 -9.39 -4.84
CA GLU A 505 39.81 -8.42 -3.87
C GLU A 505 39.52 -9.13 -2.56
N THR A 506 39.83 -8.47 -1.45
CA THR A 506 39.60 -8.98 -0.09
C THR A 506 38.64 -8.06 0.65
N GLY A 507 37.80 -8.61 1.51
CA GLY A 507 36.83 -7.85 2.29
C GLY A 507 36.34 -8.63 3.48
N TYR A 508 35.27 -8.15 4.11
CA TYR A 508 34.67 -8.82 5.26
C TYR A 508 33.21 -9.11 4.97
N LEU A 509 32.77 -10.35 5.21
CA LEU A 509 31.36 -10.70 5.09
C LEU A 509 30.82 -11.33 6.38
N PRO A 510 29.58 -11.00 6.71
CA PRO A 510 28.79 -11.69 7.71
C PRO A 510 28.18 -12.96 7.11
N LEU A 511 28.76 -14.11 7.43
CA LEU A 511 28.35 -15.39 6.81
C LEU A 511 27.22 -16.10 7.56
N ASP A 512 26.79 -15.56 8.70
CA ASP A 512 25.62 -16.07 9.42
C ASP A 512 24.35 -15.77 8.62
N GLY A 513 23.71 -16.84 8.10
CA GLY A 513 22.46 -16.74 7.36
C GLY A 513 22.59 -16.13 5.96
N GLY A 514 21.62 -15.29 5.59
CA GLY A 514 21.53 -14.68 4.25
C GLY A 514 22.09 -13.26 4.14
N TYR A 515 22.65 -12.71 5.22
CA TYR A 515 22.97 -11.29 5.33
C TYR A 515 24.07 -10.83 4.35
N TRP A 516 25.03 -11.70 3.99
CA TRP A 516 25.99 -11.44 2.90
C TRP A 516 25.31 -11.11 1.56
N PHE A 517 24.15 -11.72 1.29
CA PHE A 517 23.43 -11.51 0.04
C PHE A 517 22.68 -10.18 0.06
N GLU A 518 22.22 -9.74 1.23
CA GLU A 518 21.66 -8.40 1.42
C GLU A 518 22.69 -7.31 1.14
N LEU A 519 23.95 -7.50 1.58
CA LEU A 519 25.05 -6.59 1.27
C LEU A 519 25.37 -6.56 -0.22
N LEU A 520 25.42 -7.72 -0.87
CA LEU A 520 25.65 -7.83 -2.31
C LEU A 520 24.54 -7.13 -3.11
N VAL A 521 23.28 -7.38 -2.77
CA VAL A 521 22.11 -6.74 -3.40
C VAL A 521 22.13 -5.23 -3.13
N GLY A 522 22.35 -4.81 -1.89
CA GLY A 522 22.43 -3.39 -1.54
C GLY A 522 23.51 -2.65 -2.32
N ASN A 523 24.70 -3.23 -2.44
CA ASN A 523 25.77 -2.69 -3.28
C ASN A 523 25.36 -2.63 -4.77
N ALA A 524 24.77 -3.70 -5.31
CA ALA A 524 24.32 -3.71 -6.71
C ALA A 524 23.32 -2.58 -7.02
N PHE A 525 22.33 -2.36 -6.14
CA PHE A 525 21.36 -1.28 -6.29
C PHE A 525 22.04 0.10 -6.17
N HIS A 526 23.00 0.26 -5.27
CA HIS A 526 23.76 1.51 -5.14
C HIS A 526 24.49 1.83 -6.45
N ARG A 527 25.20 0.84 -7.00
CA ARG A 527 25.95 0.94 -8.26
C ARG A 527 25.03 1.14 -9.47
N ALA A 528 23.81 0.62 -9.41
CA ALA A 528 22.78 0.84 -10.41
C ALA A 528 22.21 2.29 -10.41
N GLY A 529 22.54 3.10 -9.41
CA GLY A 529 22.14 4.51 -9.32
C GLY A 529 20.97 4.77 -8.38
N VAL A 530 20.69 3.85 -7.44
CA VAL A 530 19.76 4.13 -6.34
C VAL A 530 20.43 5.10 -5.37
N GLU A 531 19.77 6.24 -5.14
CA GLU A 531 20.33 7.43 -4.48
C GLU A 531 20.50 7.24 -2.98
N GLU A 532 19.52 6.62 -2.33
CA GLU A 532 19.58 6.28 -0.91
C GLU A 532 19.32 4.79 -0.73
N ILE A 533 20.09 4.16 0.16
CA ILE A 533 19.93 2.76 0.51
C ILE A 533 20.03 2.58 2.03
N ARG A 534 19.23 1.64 2.53
CA ARG A 534 19.35 1.03 3.86
C ARG A 534 19.29 -0.49 3.73
N ILE A 535 20.22 -1.17 4.38
CA ILE A 535 20.32 -2.63 4.39
C ILE A 535 19.98 -3.12 5.79
N SER A 536 18.98 -4.00 5.85
CA SER A 536 18.48 -4.63 7.07
C SER A 536 17.89 -3.64 8.06
N MET A 537 17.03 -2.75 7.54
CA MET A 537 16.25 -1.82 8.35
C MET A 537 15.19 -2.60 9.14
N LYS A 538 15.03 -2.28 10.43
CA LYS A 538 14.05 -2.91 11.32
C LYS A 538 13.00 -1.91 11.74
N LEU A 539 11.74 -2.27 11.48
CA LEU A 539 10.58 -1.49 11.86
C LEU A 539 9.97 -2.06 13.15
N GLY A 540 9.67 -1.19 14.10
CA GLY A 540 8.99 -1.49 15.34
C GLY A 540 7.48 -1.33 15.23
N TRP A 541 6.78 -1.89 16.20
CA TRP A 541 5.39 -1.53 16.45
C TRP A 541 5.34 -0.17 17.14
N PRO A 542 4.31 0.66 16.91
CA PRO A 542 4.10 1.86 17.69
C PRO A 542 4.12 1.56 19.20
N THR A 543 4.76 2.42 20.00
CA THR A 543 4.95 2.22 21.45
C THR A 543 3.65 1.88 22.18
N GLU A 544 2.53 2.50 21.80
CA GLU A 544 1.20 2.23 22.38
C GLU A 544 0.65 0.84 22.03
N GLU A 545 0.95 0.33 20.83
CA GLU A 545 0.62 -1.04 20.44
C GLU A 545 1.52 -2.03 21.16
N MET A 546 2.82 -1.72 21.31
CA MET A 546 3.73 -2.52 22.12
C MET A 546 3.28 -2.59 23.58
N ALA A 547 2.96 -1.45 24.20
CA ALA A 547 2.46 -1.39 25.57
C ALA A 547 1.19 -2.23 25.75
N ARG A 548 0.34 -2.30 24.72
CA ARG A 548 -0.80 -3.21 24.70
C ARG A 548 -0.38 -4.67 24.61
N HIS A 549 0.58 -5.05 23.73
CA HIS A 549 1.06 -6.43 23.61
C HIS A 549 1.78 -6.94 24.86
N VAL A 550 2.57 -6.08 25.51
CA VAL A 550 3.34 -6.41 26.71
C VAL A 550 2.41 -6.69 27.91
N ARG A 551 1.26 -6.01 28.02
CA ARG A 551 0.26 -6.29 29.08
C ARG A 551 -0.28 -7.72 29.06
N TRP A 552 -0.32 -8.37 27.89
CA TRP A 552 -0.85 -9.73 27.74
C TRP A 552 0.16 -10.85 28.07
N ARG A 553 1.44 -10.51 28.29
CA ARG A 553 2.51 -11.48 28.55
C ARG A 553 3.21 -11.24 29.88
N LYS A 554 2.45 -10.95 30.94
CA LYS A 554 2.93 -11.33 32.27
C LYS A 554 2.89 -12.84 32.31
N ASP A 555 4.05 -13.48 32.32
CA ASP A 555 4.12 -14.88 32.71
C ASP A 555 3.46 -15.01 34.10
N PRO A 556 2.35 -15.74 34.23
CA PRO A 556 1.63 -15.86 35.49
C PRO A 556 2.49 -16.46 36.61
N GLN A 557 3.55 -17.19 36.27
CA GLN A 557 4.37 -17.91 37.25
C GLN A 557 5.58 -17.13 37.73
N SER A 558 6.25 -16.35 36.88
CA SER A 558 7.51 -15.70 37.26
C SER A 558 7.36 -14.27 37.77
N GLY A 559 6.25 -13.57 37.46
CA GLY A 559 6.05 -12.17 37.88
C GLY A 559 7.07 -11.17 37.34
N GLN A 560 8.10 -11.63 36.61
CA GLN A 560 9.12 -10.78 36.02
C GLN A 560 8.60 -10.17 34.72
N HIS A 561 8.74 -8.85 34.62
CA HIS A 561 8.61 -8.14 33.37
C HIS A 561 9.76 -8.59 32.46
N VAL A 562 9.45 -9.38 31.44
CA VAL A 562 10.46 -9.85 30.48
C VAL A 562 10.84 -8.66 29.58
N GLU A 563 11.81 -7.85 29.99
CA GLU A 563 12.40 -6.79 29.16
C GLU A 563 12.99 -7.37 27.85
N GLU A 564 13.41 -8.64 27.84
CA GLU A 564 13.82 -9.38 26.63
C GLU A 564 12.74 -9.50 25.56
N ILE A 565 11.45 -9.34 25.89
CA ILE A 565 10.36 -9.31 24.90
C ILE A 565 10.54 -8.10 23.99
N PHE A 566 10.98 -6.94 24.46
CA PHE A 566 11.07 -5.73 23.64
C PHE A 566 12.02 -5.87 22.44
N HIS A 567 13.08 -6.67 22.55
CA HIS A 567 14.07 -6.86 21.50
C HIS A 567 13.64 -7.83 20.38
N THR A 568 12.57 -8.60 20.56
CA THR A 568 12.08 -9.59 19.57
C THR A 568 10.87 -9.11 18.76
N HIS A 569 10.34 -7.91 19.03
CA HIS A 569 9.07 -7.44 18.44
C HIS A 569 9.31 -6.44 17.29
N ASN A 570 10.14 -6.82 16.32
CA ASN A 570 10.15 -6.13 15.04
C ASN A 570 8.82 -6.42 14.32
N ARG A 571 8.13 -5.38 13.87
CA ARG A 571 6.96 -5.49 13.01
C ARG A 571 7.34 -6.06 11.64
N ALA A 572 8.46 -5.58 11.10
CA ALA A 572 9.02 -6.03 9.84
C ALA A 572 10.53 -5.80 9.82
N GLU A 573 11.25 -6.68 9.14
CA GLU A 573 12.66 -6.52 8.78
C GLU A 573 12.75 -6.39 7.26
N LEU A 574 13.53 -5.41 6.81
CA LEU A 574 13.63 -5.01 5.42
C LEU A 574 15.06 -5.24 4.94
N ASP A 575 15.26 -6.32 4.20
CA ASP A 575 16.57 -6.77 3.74
C ASP A 575 17.32 -5.65 2.98
N VAL A 576 16.69 -5.03 1.98
CA VAL A 576 17.19 -3.79 1.36
C VAL A 576 16.05 -2.82 1.05
N VAL A 577 16.21 -1.55 1.42
CA VAL A 577 15.30 -0.46 1.08
C VAL A 577 16.07 0.58 0.26
N GLY A 578 15.48 1.03 -0.85
CA GLY A 578 16.10 1.99 -1.76
C GLY A 578 15.18 3.14 -2.15
N ARG A 579 15.75 4.32 -2.43
CA ARG A 579 15.06 5.46 -3.06
C ARG A 579 15.79 5.88 -4.33
N THR A 580 15.02 6.10 -5.39
CA THR A 580 15.52 6.69 -6.64
C THR A 580 14.48 7.66 -7.20
N GLY A 581 14.84 8.94 -7.29
CA GLY A 581 13.91 10.04 -7.49
C GLY A 581 12.73 9.98 -6.51
N HIS A 582 11.52 9.85 -7.05
CA HIS A 582 10.27 9.78 -6.28
C HIS A 582 9.77 8.35 -6.01
N ARG A 583 10.59 7.33 -6.30
CA ARG A 583 10.22 5.92 -6.16
C ARG A 583 10.96 5.27 -5.00
N PHE A 584 10.25 4.39 -4.31
CA PHE A 584 10.78 3.54 -3.25
C PHE A 584 10.86 2.10 -3.73
N LEU A 585 11.89 1.39 -3.29
CA LEU A 585 12.16 -0.01 -3.58
C LEU A 585 12.25 -0.74 -2.24
N ILE A 586 11.58 -1.88 -2.11
CA ILE A 586 11.88 -2.82 -1.02
C ILE A 586 12.24 -4.14 -1.67
N VAL A 587 13.44 -4.61 -1.35
CA VAL A 587 13.98 -5.88 -1.82
C VAL A 587 13.95 -6.85 -0.65
N SER A 588 13.32 -8.01 -0.85
CA SER A 588 13.54 -9.16 0.01
C SER A 588 14.58 -10.07 -0.61
N CYS A 589 15.62 -10.39 0.15
CA CYS A 589 16.72 -11.25 -0.23
C CYS A 589 16.48 -12.62 0.37
N LYS A 590 16.43 -13.66 -0.48
CA LYS A 590 16.19 -15.04 -0.04
C LYS A 590 17.27 -15.96 -0.57
N VAL A 591 18.18 -16.32 0.34
CA VAL A 591 19.24 -17.31 0.13
C VAL A 591 18.75 -18.65 0.66
N GLY A 592 18.68 -19.65 -0.21
CA GLY A 592 18.23 -20.99 0.16
C GLY A 592 17.11 -21.50 -0.72
N LYS A 593 16.84 -22.79 -0.57
CA LYS A 593 15.79 -23.46 -1.34
C LYS A 593 14.42 -23.06 -0.81
N THR A 594 13.51 -22.79 -1.74
CA THR A 594 12.07 -22.84 -1.49
C THR A 594 11.63 -24.30 -1.48
N GLU A 595 12.13 -25.09 -0.53
CA GLU A 595 11.52 -26.38 -0.23
C GLU A 595 10.28 -26.11 0.62
N GLY A 596 9.27 -25.49 0.00
CA GLY A 596 7.92 -25.51 0.52
C GLY A 596 7.40 -26.93 0.36
N GLY A 597 7.69 -27.79 1.32
CA GLY A 597 7.26 -29.17 1.35
C GLY A 597 5.99 -29.31 2.18
N TYR A 598 5.27 -30.40 1.95
CA TYR A 598 4.26 -30.86 2.88
C TYR A 598 4.84 -32.07 3.62
N VAL A 599 5.04 -31.95 4.93
CA VAL A 599 5.45 -33.07 5.76
C VAL A 599 4.19 -33.72 6.31
N LYS A 600 4.03 -35.02 6.08
CA LYS A 600 2.93 -35.80 6.65
C LYS A 600 3.16 -35.94 8.16
N VAL A 601 2.28 -35.36 8.96
CA VAL A 601 2.37 -35.33 10.43
C VAL A 601 1.38 -36.31 11.09
N GLY A 602 0.55 -36.98 10.30
CA GLY A 602 -0.45 -37.94 10.78
C GLY A 602 -0.74 -39.07 9.78
N LYS A 603 -1.85 -39.79 9.98
CA LYS A 603 -2.18 -41.01 9.20
C LYS A 603 -3.03 -40.72 7.97
N THR A 604 -3.84 -39.67 8.01
CA THR A 604 -4.79 -39.30 6.95
C THR A 604 -4.13 -38.41 5.89
N GLU A 605 -4.77 -38.28 4.72
CA GLU A 605 -4.33 -37.33 3.68
C GLU A 605 -4.51 -35.86 4.07
N GLU A 606 -5.26 -35.57 5.14
CA GLU A 606 -5.45 -34.21 5.65
C GLU A 606 -4.33 -33.79 6.63
N ASP A 607 -3.47 -34.72 7.05
CA ASP A 607 -2.44 -34.48 8.07
C ASP A 607 -1.10 -33.94 7.52
N TYR A 608 -1.10 -33.31 6.34
CA TYR A 608 0.10 -32.70 5.77
C TYR A 608 0.27 -31.26 6.25
N VAL A 609 1.36 -30.97 6.95
CA VAL A 609 1.71 -29.60 7.38
C VAL A 609 2.72 -29.03 6.40
N LYS A 610 2.44 -27.82 5.92
CA LYS A 610 3.37 -27.04 5.10
C LYS A 610 4.62 -26.72 5.93
N VAL A 611 5.77 -27.21 5.50
CA VAL A 611 7.08 -26.92 6.10
C VAL A 611 7.85 -26.04 5.11
N GLY A 612 8.31 -24.89 5.60
CA GLY A 612 8.98 -23.89 4.77
C GLY A 612 8.04 -22.91 4.09
N LYS A 613 8.62 -21.88 3.48
CA LYS A 613 7.91 -20.86 2.68
C LYS A 613 8.05 -21.19 1.20
N THR A 614 6.96 -21.13 0.44
CA THR A 614 6.99 -21.20 -1.03
C THR A 614 7.38 -19.84 -1.62
N GLU A 615 7.64 -19.79 -2.92
CA GLU A 615 7.93 -18.53 -3.60
C GLU A 615 6.75 -17.55 -3.49
N GLU A 616 5.53 -18.06 -3.59
CA GLU A 616 4.31 -17.27 -3.43
C GLU A 616 4.19 -16.70 -2.01
N ASP A 617 4.68 -17.40 -0.98
CA ASP A 617 4.72 -16.84 0.38
C ASP A 617 5.63 -15.62 0.44
N TYR A 618 6.81 -15.69 -0.16
CA TYR A 618 7.75 -14.57 -0.21
C TYR A 618 7.22 -13.40 -1.03
N VAL A 619 6.62 -13.68 -2.20
CA VAL A 619 5.95 -12.68 -3.04
C VAL A 619 4.87 -11.95 -2.25
N ARG A 620 4.05 -12.68 -1.50
CA ARG A 620 2.96 -12.13 -0.68
C ARG A 620 3.50 -11.28 0.46
N GLU A 621 4.52 -11.76 1.15
CA GLU A 621 5.20 -11.04 2.23
C GLU A 621 5.80 -9.73 1.75
N ILE A 622 6.57 -9.73 0.65
CA ILE A 622 7.21 -8.51 0.15
C ILE A 622 6.21 -7.50 -0.41
N GLU A 623 5.09 -7.93 -1.01
CA GLU A 623 4.02 -7.02 -1.40
C GLU A 623 3.37 -6.34 -0.20
N ALA A 624 3.09 -7.10 0.86
CA ALA A 624 2.51 -6.55 2.09
C ALA A 624 3.47 -5.54 2.73
N VAL A 625 4.75 -5.88 2.81
CA VAL A 625 5.79 -5.01 3.36
C VAL A 625 6.00 -3.76 2.51
N ALA A 626 6.02 -3.86 1.17
CA ALA A 626 6.13 -2.71 0.27
C ALA A 626 4.97 -1.72 0.45
N ARG A 627 3.75 -2.20 0.70
CA ARG A 627 2.59 -1.33 0.98
C ARG A 627 2.75 -0.54 2.28
N ILE A 628 3.50 -1.04 3.25
CA ILE A 628 3.81 -0.30 4.48
C ILE A 628 4.58 0.99 4.15
N PHE A 629 5.40 1.01 3.10
CA PHE A 629 6.10 2.21 2.62
C PHE A 629 5.26 3.06 1.66
N GLY A 630 4.12 2.56 1.21
CA GLY A 630 3.20 3.29 0.33
C GLY A 630 2.98 2.66 -1.04
N ARG A 631 1.91 3.07 -1.71
CA ARG A 631 1.44 2.54 -3.00
C ARG A 631 2.42 2.72 -4.16
N PHE A 632 3.39 3.62 -4.04
CA PHE A 632 4.41 3.87 -5.06
C PHE A 632 5.67 3.02 -4.90
N THR A 633 5.72 2.20 -3.85
CA THR A 633 6.84 1.30 -3.55
C THR A 633 6.82 0.09 -4.47
N ILE A 634 7.98 -0.26 -5.01
CA ILE A 634 8.16 -1.41 -5.89
C ILE A 634 8.70 -2.57 -5.06
N PRO A 635 7.92 -3.66 -4.88
CA PRO A 635 8.40 -4.86 -4.24
C PRO A 635 9.31 -5.66 -5.20
N ILE A 636 10.45 -6.09 -4.69
CA ILE A 636 11.45 -6.86 -5.42
C ILE A 636 11.81 -8.11 -4.60
N LEU A 637 11.84 -9.28 -5.23
CA LEU A 637 12.33 -10.51 -4.64
C LEU A 637 13.66 -10.88 -5.32
N ALA A 638 14.75 -10.78 -4.56
CA ALA A 638 16.08 -11.17 -5.00
C ALA A 638 16.40 -12.60 -4.52
N ARG A 639 16.88 -13.43 -5.44
CA ARG A 639 17.36 -14.79 -5.16
C ARG A 639 18.67 -15.03 -5.91
N PRO A 640 19.54 -15.94 -5.45
CA PRO A 640 20.73 -16.32 -6.21
C PRO A 640 20.39 -16.81 -7.62
N TRP A 641 19.33 -17.60 -7.75
CA TRP A 641 18.85 -18.12 -9.04
C TRP A 641 17.40 -17.71 -9.29
N VAL A 642 17.18 -17.05 -10.43
CA VAL A 642 15.87 -16.80 -11.02
C VAL A 642 16.00 -17.08 -12.50
N ASP A 643 15.05 -17.82 -13.06
CA ASP A 643 15.00 -18.08 -14.48
C ASP A 643 14.91 -16.75 -15.29
N PRO A 644 15.73 -16.54 -16.33
CA PRO A 644 15.76 -15.27 -17.07
C PRO A 644 14.39 -14.87 -17.65
N LYS A 645 13.59 -15.84 -18.12
CA LYS A 645 12.25 -15.56 -18.63
C LYS A 645 11.33 -15.06 -17.52
N THR A 646 11.44 -15.63 -16.32
CA THR A 646 10.73 -15.15 -15.12
C THR A 646 11.11 -13.70 -14.75
N VAL A 647 12.38 -13.33 -14.89
CA VAL A 647 12.82 -11.94 -14.72
C VAL A 647 12.13 -11.04 -15.76
N GLU A 648 12.23 -11.38 -17.04
CA GLU A 648 11.63 -10.62 -18.15
C GLU A 648 10.12 -10.43 -18.00
N GLU A 649 9.40 -11.51 -17.67
CA GLU A 649 7.95 -11.48 -17.42
C GLU A 649 7.61 -10.56 -16.25
N SER A 650 8.37 -10.63 -15.15
CA SER A 650 8.14 -9.77 -13.97
C SER A 650 8.46 -8.29 -14.21
N VAL A 651 9.40 -7.99 -15.12
CA VAL A 651 9.77 -6.62 -15.54
C VAL A 651 8.73 -6.05 -16.50
N ALA A 652 8.21 -6.87 -17.41
CA ALA A 652 7.16 -6.47 -18.34
C ALA A 652 5.78 -6.30 -17.66
N ALA A 653 5.57 -6.95 -16.51
CA ALA A 653 4.33 -6.86 -15.76
C ALA A 653 4.05 -5.42 -15.27
N ARG A 654 2.79 -4.98 -15.44
CA ARG A 654 2.32 -3.64 -14.99
C ARG A 654 2.21 -3.51 -13.46
N GLY A 655 2.35 -4.62 -12.72
CA GLY A 655 2.27 -4.69 -11.27
C GLY A 655 2.90 -5.97 -10.72
N GLY A 656 2.78 -6.20 -9.42
CA GLY A 656 3.31 -7.41 -8.75
C GLY A 656 4.75 -7.26 -8.24
N VAL A 657 5.43 -8.38 -8.02
CA VAL A 657 6.83 -8.43 -7.53
C VAL A 657 7.80 -8.57 -8.69
N VAL A 658 8.82 -7.71 -8.73
CA VAL A 658 9.95 -7.88 -9.67
C VAL A 658 10.85 -8.97 -9.12
N ARG A 659 11.24 -9.95 -9.94
CA ARG A 659 12.14 -11.02 -9.52
C ARG A 659 13.52 -10.78 -10.13
N LEU A 660 14.57 -10.91 -9.33
CA LEU A 660 15.95 -10.71 -9.78
C LEU A 660 16.83 -11.89 -9.36
N GLY A 661 17.61 -12.40 -10.30
CA GLY A 661 18.67 -13.38 -10.06
C GLY A 661 20.02 -12.72 -9.83
N ILE A 662 21.04 -13.52 -9.49
CA ILE A 662 22.41 -13.01 -9.36
C ILE A 662 22.92 -12.39 -10.66
N ARG A 663 22.47 -12.89 -11.82
CA ARG A 663 22.87 -12.42 -13.15
C ARG A 663 22.55 -10.93 -13.33
N GLU A 664 21.35 -10.52 -12.90
CA GLU A 664 20.95 -9.11 -12.93
C GLU A 664 21.67 -8.29 -11.85
N ILE A 665 21.85 -8.86 -10.66
CA ILE A 665 22.48 -8.19 -9.50
C ILE A 665 23.96 -7.91 -9.76
N ALA A 666 24.69 -8.83 -10.39
CA ALA A 666 26.12 -8.73 -10.66
C ALA A 666 26.48 -7.70 -11.76
N GLU A 667 25.48 -7.22 -12.51
CA GLU A 667 25.65 -6.30 -13.63
C GLU A 667 24.91 -4.98 -13.37
N PRO A 668 25.53 -3.99 -12.70
CA PRO A 668 24.86 -2.73 -12.33
C PRO A 668 24.22 -1.97 -13.50
N ALA A 669 24.80 -2.05 -14.70
CA ALA A 669 24.25 -1.43 -15.90
C ALA A 669 22.94 -2.10 -16.34
N ARG A 670 22.89 -3.44 -16.31
CA ARG A 670 21.69 -4.23 -16.61
C ARG A 670 20.62 -4.01 -15.55
N LEU A 671 20.99 -4.01 -14.26
CA LEU A 671 20.06 -3.69 -13.18
C LEU A 671 19.44 -2.29 -13.34
N ARG A 672 20.24 -1.28 -13.71
CA ARG A 672 19.75 0.07 -14.01
C ARG A 672 18.72 0.07 -15.14
N GLU A 673 19.01 -0.64 -16.23
CA GLU A 673 18.09 -0.77 -17.36
C GLU A 673 16.78 -1.45 -16.94
N ILE A 674 16.86 -2.51 -16.13
CA ILE A 674 15.69 -3.20 -15.57
C ILE A 674 14.86 -2.23 -14.73
N LEU A 675 15.47 -1.47 -13.83
CA LEU A 675 14.76 -0.49 -13.00
C LEU A 675 14.07 0.57 -13.86
N GLN A 676 14.72 1.08 -14.90
CA GLN A 676 14.12 2.03 -15.84
C GLN A 676 12.91 1.42 -16.58
N LYS A 677 13.01 0.16 -17.03
CA LYS A 677 11.90 -0.57 -17.64
C LYS A 677 10.74 -0.75 -16.67
N VAL A 678 11.01 -1.17 -15.44
CA VAL A 678 10.00 -1.32 -14.37
C VAL A 678 9.30 0.01 -14.09
N PHE A 679 10.04 1.12 -13.98
CA PHE A 679 9.45 2.44 -13.71
C PHE A 679 8.54 2.90 -14.85
N LYS A 680 8.91 2.60 -16.10
CA LYS A 680 8.11 2.90 -17.29
C LYS A 680 6.88 2.01 -17.41
N ALA A 681 6.98 0.72 -17.08
CA ALA A 681 5.90 -0.26 -17.16
C ALA A 681 4.85 -0.05 -16.05
N ARG A 682 5.30 0.25 -14.83
CA ARG A 682 4.45 0.52 -13.67
C ARG A 682 4.00 1.97 -13.65
N ARG A 683 3.24 2.32 -14.69
CA ARG A 683 2.38 3.51 -14.72
C ARG A 683 1.34 3.36 -13.60
N LEU A 684 1.74 3.63 -12.36
CA LEU A 684 0.83 3.58 -11.22
C LEU A 684 -0.10 4.79 -11.36
N GLY A 685 -1.32 4.52 -11.83
CA GLY A 685 -2.43 5.44 -12.00
C GLY A 685 -3.72 4.65 -11.91
#